data_AF-A0A2S4KLC9-F1
#
_entry.id   AF-A0A2S4KLC9-F1
#
_cell.length_a   1.000
_cell.length_b   1.000
_cell.length_c   1.000
_cell.angle_alpha   90.00
_cell.angle_beta   90.00
_cell.angle_gamma   90.00
#
_symmetry.space_group_name_H-M   'P 1'
#
loop_
_entity.id
_entity.type
_entity.pdbx_description
1 polymer ?
#
loop_
_entity_poly.entity_id
_entity_poly.type
_entity_poly.pdbx_seq_one_letter_code
_entity_poly.pdbx_strand_id
1 'polypeptide(L)'
;MGLATGQKRKRNGADTAAADAPATSKKSKKIKNPPPVVEPEEEEEEDDDVEGDDDESDEEKVDGADESEVEAEPADEGTADEGSDIEDNAQDQPTDGGLLLPPTTESQTFDELKLSDKTMKAIGEMGFTKMTSIQRSAIPPLLAGKDVLGAAKTGSGKTLAFLIPAIEILSALRFKPRNGTGVIVVSPTRELALQIFGVARELMMHHSQTYGIVIGGANRKAEAEKLSKGVNLLIATPGRLLDHLLNTPFVFKNLKSLVIDEADRILEVGFEDEIRQIVKVLSNDDRQTMLFSATQTTKVEDLARISLRPGPLYINVDEEKQYSTVEGLEQGYILIDADKRFILLYSFLRRMLEKRKKVIVFFSSCNSVKYYAELLNYIDCPVLDLHGKQKQQKRTSTFFEFSNARQGTLICTDVAARGLDIPAVDFIVQFDPPDNTRDYIHRVGRTARGADGKGRSLLFLQPNEVGFLTHLKTARVPVVEFEFPPKKIKNVQSQLERLIGKNYYLQQSAKEAFRSYLHAYASHSLRSVYDVHKLDLAKVAKSFGFTTPPRVDISLGQSMGRDRVQGRRSYGSQPRQGSSRGRGRGRGGMSIDILMTMGPSYRNWGIGVVLLDLSMNVSVVRRPPASRHWRSSAAWSHHRISAHPMEAHDAAVASIAAQVKTFYERQKPFRIYHGATNSTRRSPRRADNTIDTSGLSHVLSVDEAAQTALVEPNVPMDALVAATTRRGLVPPIVMELPGITVGGGFSGTSGESSSFRYGAFDATVERIEVVLPDGTVARASRTEKPDLFWGAASAFGTLGVVTLLEVRLRPARKYVLLTYSRAGSAEEAMARMREECGREDNDYIDGIVFSMDSTVICVGKLSDEAHPGTAPRRFTRRRDPWFYIRAGKVLEQLRKHPDKAVTDTIPLEDYLFRYDRGGFWVGRYAFQYFVTPFNRVTRAVLDPLMRARVMYRAVHKSGLADYYMVQDVGVPPARAAEFQAWLDAELGIYPLWLCPLRVRRDAPDAAHGLHAEFADPDTPAELMNFGVWGPVRGSTRREVVARNRALEHKVQALGGKKWLYAHAYYTEEEFWAHYDRRSYDALRVRYRAGYLPTVYDKVKVDVDAEEAAVNATWRSGAKAKLWGIWPLRGLYGFAGAVVGAEYLLQKKKGGTEREETAVVEETAVAEAKA
;
A
#
# COMPACT_ATOMS: atom_id res chain seq x y z
N MET A 1 66.38 7.04 37.93
CA MET A 1 66.90 8.40 37.64
C MET A 1 67.63 8.35 36.32
N GLY A 2 67.50 9.38 35.47
CA GLY A 2 68.21 9.50 34.17
C GLY A 2 67.77 8.50 33.07
N LEU A 3 67.97 8.78 31.77
CA LEU A 3 68.29 10.05 31.09
C LEU A 3 67.68 10.01 29.65
N ALA A 4 67.03 11.13 29.25
CA ALA A 4 67.24 11.95 28.02
C ALA A 4 67.70 11.30 26.68
N THR A 5 67.39 11.75 25.44
CA THR A 5 66.66 12.91 24.82
C THR A 5 66.42 12.59 23.31
N GLY A 6 65.76 13.38 22.42
CA GLY A 6 65.02 14.65 22.56
C GLY A 6 64.79 15.45 21.26
N GLN A 7 63.53 15.54 20.78
CA GLN A 7 62.95 16.53 19.82
C GLN A 7 63.45 16.72 18.35
N LYS A 8 62.45 16.69 17.42
CA LYS A 8 62.13 17.65 16.29
C LYS A 8 62.58 17.45 14.81
N ARG A 9 61.53 17.45 13.95
CA ARG A 9 61.29 18.17 12.65
C ARG A 9 61.88 17.68 11.29
N LYS A 10 60.94 17.40 10.35
CA LYS A 10 60.77 17.81 8.90
C LYS A 10 62.01 17.85 7.96
N ARG A 11 61.94 17.54 6.64
CA ARG A 11 60.85 17.65 5.63
C ARG A 11 61.18 16.91 4.30
N ASN A 12 60.19 16.72 3.43
CA ASN A 12 60.24 16.45 1.95
C ASN A 12 60.75 15.08 1.43
N GLY A 13 60.21 14.65 0.28
CA GLY A 13 60.77 13.60 -0.59
C GLY A 13 59.77 12.56 -1.13
N ALA A 14 59.54 12.55 -2.44
CA ALA A 14 59.01 11.43 -3.24
C ALA A 14 60.12 11.03 -4.24
N ASP A 15 60.12 9.91 -4.97
CA ASP A 15 59.10 8.88 -5.28
C ASP A 15 59.83 7.56 -5.61
N THR A 16 59.17 6.38 -5.54
CA THR A 16 59.35 5.15 -6.38
C THR A 16 59.07 3.81 -5.69
N ALA A 17 58.36 2.94 -6.43
CA ALA A 17 58.39 1.46 -6.43
C ALA A 17 57.93 0.67 -5.17
N ALA A 18 57.75 -0.64 -5.39
CA ALA A 18 57.46 -1.69 -4.40
C ALA A 18 56.20 -1.48 -3.52
N ALA A 19 55.02 -1.66 -4.11
CA ALA A 19 53.81 -1.94 -3.33
C ALA A 19 53.79 -3.42 -2.89
N ASP A 20 53.90 -3.69 -1.58
CA ASP A 20 52.76 -4.19 -0.77
C ASP A 20 53.10 -4.12 0.74
N ALA A 21 52.12 -4.38 1.61
CA ALA A 21 52.25 -4.44 3.08
C ALA A 21 52.57 -3.04 3.71
N PRO A 22 52.87 -2.87 5.04
CA PRO A 22 53.16 -3.87 6.07
C PRO A 22 52.57 -3.68 7.50
N ALA A 23 52.62 -4.78 8.26
CA ALA A 23 52.88 -4.90 9.72
C ALA A 23 51.91 -4.20 10.72
N THR A 24 51.74 -4.66 11.97
CA THR A 24 52.60 -5.40 12.93
C THR A 24 51.74 -6.43 13.71
N SER A 25 52.09 -7.68 14.04
CA SER A 25 53.36 -8.46 14.06
C SER A 25 54.42 -7.91 15.03
N LYS A 26 54.89 -8.60 16.09
CA LYS A 26 54.91 -10.05 16.47
C LYS A 26 54.91 -10.18 18.03
N LYS A 27 54.37 -11.26 18.65
CA LYS A 27 55.06 -12.52 19.10
C LYS A 27 56.46 -12.31 19.73
N SER A 28 56.90 -13.00 20.80
CA SER A 28 56.24 -13.90 21.79
C SER A 28 57.26 -14.42 22.85
N LYS A 29 56.83 -14.71 24.10
CA LYS A 29 57.22 -15.80 25.05
C LYS A 29 56.97 -15.35 26.51
N LYS A 30 56.45 -16.12 27.51
CA LYS A 30 55.96 -17.51 27.75
C LYS A 30 56.72 -18.21 28.91
N ILE A 31 55.98 -19.06 29.67
CA ILE A 31 56.28 -19.98 30.83
C ILE A 31 55.42 -19.52 32.03
N LYS A 32 54.72 -20.35 32.83
CA LYS A 32 54.47 -21.82 32.95
C LYS A 32 52.98 -22.13 32.55
N ASN A 33 52.36 -23.33 32.39
CA ASN A 33 52.64 -24.77 32.57
C ASN A 33 52.52 -25.39 34.00
N PRO A 34 51.94 -26.61 34.20
CA PRO A 34 50.87 -27.36 33.48
C PRO A 34 49.94 -28.23 34.45
N PRO A 35 49.46 -29.47 34.13
CA PRO A 35 48.23 -29.94 33.42
C PRO A 35 47.39 -30.98 34.29
N PRO A 36 46.65 -32.05 33.82
CA PRO A 36 46.12 -32.49 32.49
C PRO A 36 44.66 -33.13 32.43
N VAL A 37 44.12 -33.39 31.20
CA VAL A 37 43.18 -34.52 30.81
C VAL A 37 41.70 -34.50 31.32
N VAL A 38 40.63 -35.01 30.64
CA VAL A 38 40.27 -35.28 29.21
C VAL A 38 38.71 -35.45 29.01
N GLU A 39 38.21 -35.97 27.86
CA GLU A 39 36.79 -36.24 27.42
C GLU A 39 36.27 -37.66 27.84
N PRO A 40 35.05 -38.23 27.48
CA PRO A 40 33.93 -37.78 26.61
C PRO A 40 32.45 -38.13 27.06
N GLU A 41 31.47 -37.81 26.18
CA GLU A 41 30.22 -38.51 25.72
C GLU A 41 29.04 -39.07 26.60
N GLU A 42 27.84 -39.00 25.98
CA GLU A 42 26.59 -39.85 25.97
C GLU A 42 25.49 -39.94 27.10
N GLU A 43 24.24 -39.86 26.60
CA GLU A 43 22.90 -40.48 26.85
C GLU A 43 22.15 -40.69 28.22
N GLU A 44 20.81 -40.56 28.08
CA GLU A 44 19.59 -41.18 28.70
C GLU A 44 19.33 -41.38 30.23
N GLU A 45 18.09 -41.00 30.63
CA GLU A 45 17.13 -41.59 31.62
C GLU A 45 17.61 -41.82 33.11
N GLU A 46 16.78 -42.11 34.13
CA GLU A 46 15.31 -42.22 34.33
C GLU A 46 14.91 -41.65 35.74
N ASP A 47 13.69 -41.91 36.25
CA ASP A 47 13.20 -41.50 37.59
C ASP A 47 13.67 -42.44 38.73
N ASP A 48 13.69 -41.97 40.00
CA ASP A 48 12.99 -42.60 41.15
C ASP A 48 13.17 -41.86 42.51
N ASP A 49 12.31 -42.18 43.48
CA ASP A 49 12.19 -41.58 44.84
C ASP A 49 13.18 -42.15 45.90
N VAL A 50 13.25 -41.51 47.09
CA VAL A 50 13.05 -42.09 48.46
C VAL A 50 13.63 -41.23 49.62
N GLU A 51 12.91 -41.28 50.75
CA GLU A 51 13.11 -40.89 52.18
C GLU A 51 14.56 -40.79 52.74
N GLY A 52 14.86 -40.14 53.89
CA GLY A 52 14.06 -39.41 54.91
C GLY A 52 14.89 -39.11 56.19
N ASP A 53 14.33 -38.35 57.16
CA ASP A 53 14.75 -38.10 58.58
C ASP A 53 16.20 -37.57 58.87
N ASP A 54 16.60 -37.04 60.05
CA ASP A 54 15.93 -36.65 61.32
C ASP A 54 15.21 -35.26 61.23
N ASP A 55 15.08 -34.30 62.19
CA ASP A 55 15.75 -33.86 63.45
C ASP A 55 14.70 -33.25 64.46
N GLU A 56 15.06 -32.90 65.72
CA GLU A 56 14.15 -32.96 66.92
C GLU A 56 13.74 -31.64 67.65
N SER A 57 12.75 -31.74 68.58
CA SER A 57 12.24 -30.78 69.60
C SER A 57 11.41 -29.56 69.13
N ASP A 58 10.39 -29.04 69.84
CA ASP A 58 9.88 -29.23 71.23
C ASP A 58 8.32 -29.03 71.27
N GLU A 59 7.65 -29.13 72.43
CA GLU A 59 6.16 -29.11 72.60
C GLU A 59 5.54 -27.69 72.90
N GLU A 60 4.29 -27.42 73.33
CA GLU A 60 3.29 -28.08 74.22
C GLU A 60 1.85 -28.20 73.62
N LYS A 61 0.92 -28.71 74.44
CA LYS A 61 -0.52 -29.04 74.24
C LYS A 61 -1.48 -27.84 74.58
N VAL A 62 -2.82 -27.89 74.63
CA VAL A 62 -3.82 -28.87 75.17
C VAL A 62 -5.22 -28.71 74.54
N ASP A 63 -5.85 -29.85 74.21
CA ASP A 63 -7.29 -30.26 74.09
C ASP A 63 -8.39 -29.30 73.56
N GLY A 64 -9.55 -29.75 73.06
CA GLY A 64 -10.15 -31.09 72.98
C GLY A 64 -11.30 -31.16 71.96
N ALA A 65 -12.15 -32.20 71.99
CA ALA A 65 -13.01 -32.58 70.86
C ALA A 65 -14.50 -32.89 71.18
N ASP A 66 -15.27 -33.02 70.09
CA ASP A 66 -16.46 -33.89 69.88
C ASP A 66 -17.89 -33.39 70.25
N GLU A 67 -18.85 -34.19 69.78
CA GLU A 67 -20.33 -34.21 69.90
C GLU A 67 -21.16 -33.56 68.77
N SER A 68 -22.37 -34.12 68.57
CA SER A 68 -23.21 -34.02 67.36
C SER A 68 -24.71 -34.00 67.70
N GLU A 69 -25.60 -34.35 66.75
CA GLU A 69 -27.07 -34.48 66.90
C GLU A 69 -27.86 -33.12 67.00
N VAL A 70 -29.14 -32.95 66.59
CA VAL A 70 -30.12 -33.80 65.86
C VAL A 70 -31.30 -32.95 65.30
N GLU A 71 -31.94 -33.37 64.18
CA GLU A 71 -33.34 -33.07 63.70
C GLU A 71 -33.80 -31.59 63.46
N ALA A 72 -34.86 -31.26 62.69
CA ALA A 72 -35.64 -31.99 61.65
C ALA A 72 -36.41 -31.02 60.70
N GLU A 73 -36.86 -31.56 59.55
CA GLU A 73 -37.93 -31.09 58.62
C GLU A 73 -39.33 -30.99 59.32
N PRO A 74 -40.37 -30.27 58.82
CA PRO A 74 -40.90 -30.43 57.44
C PRO A 74 -41.60 -29.24 56.72
N ALA A 75 -42.10 -29.54 55.51
CA ALA A 75 -42.80 -28.73 54.51
C ALA A 75 -44.32 -28.46 54.73
N ASP A 76 -44.91 -27.60 53.86
CA ASP A 76 -46.16 -27.76 53.04
C ASP A 76 -46.53 -26.39 52.42
N GLU A 77 -46.69 -26.18 51.09
CA GLU A 77 -47.72 -26.57 50.09
C GLU A 77 -48.95 -25.63 49.94
N GLY A 78 -49.55 -25.60 48.73
CA GLY A 78 -50.75 -24.83 48.33
C GLY A 78 -50.46 -23.55 47.48
N THR A 79 -50.71 -23.35 46.16
CA THR A 79 -51.69 -23.76 45.10
C THR A 79 -52.72 -22.66 44.72
N ALA A 80 -52.76 -22.27 43.43
CA ALA A 80 -53.94 -21.81 42.63
C ALA A 80 -54.75 -20.54 43.04
N ASP A 81 -55.48 -19.81 42.19
CA ASP A 81 -55.50 -19.54 40.71
C ASP A 81 -56.52 -18.36 40.43
N GLU A 82 -56.67 -17.92 39.17
CA GLU A 82 -57.73 -17.05 38.58
C GLU A 82 -57.78 -15.53 39.00
N GLY A 83 -58.26 -14.56 38.18
CA GLY A 83 -58.75 -14.58 36.78
C GLY A 83 -59.31 -13.20 36.29
N SER A 84 -59.86 -13.13 35.05
CA SER A 84 -60.61 -12.01 34.37
C SER A 84 -59.87 -10.71 33.99
N ASP A 85 -60.20 -9.90 32.94
CA ASP A 85 -60.97 -10.03 31.66
C ASP A 85 -60.62 -8.80 30.74
N ILE A 86 -60.33 -8.91 29.42
CA ILE A 86 -61.20 -8.81 28.18
C ILE A 86 -61.81 -7.39 27.91
N GLU A 87 -61.79 -6.75 26.70
CA GLU A 87 -61.27 -7.09 25.34
C GLU A 87 -60.17 -6.10 24.81
N ASP A 88 -60.20 -5.26 23.75
CA ASP A 88 -61.19 -4.78 22.73
C ASP A 88 -60.49 -4.35 21.38
N ASN A 89 -61.24 -3.79 20.43
CA ASN A 89 -61.04 -3.73 18.97
C ASN A 89 -59.95 -2.80 18.34
N ALA A 90 -59.04 -3.45 17.60
CA ALA A 90 -58.69 -3.26 16.17
C ALA A 90 -58.70 -1.89 15.44
N GLN A 91 -57.58 -1.57 14.76
CA GLN A 91 -57.55 -1.16 13.33
C GLN A 91 -56.15 -1.33 12.67
N ASP A 92 -56.09 -1.26 11.33
CA ASP A 92 -55.04 -1.88 10.51
C ASP A 92 -54.07 -0.88 9.82
N GLN A 93 -52.75 -1.14 9.87
CA GLN A 93 -51.76 -0.70 8.86
C GLN A 93 -50.35 -1.32 9.08
N PRO A 94 -49.64 -1.76 8.02
CA PRO A 94 -48.35 -2.45 8.16
C PRO A 94 -47.13 -1.52 8.06
N THR A 95 -46.21 -1.58 9.04
CA THR A 95 -44.90 -0.89 8.98
C THR A 95 -43.71 -1.79 9.30
N ASP A 96 -43.09 -2.28 8.22
CA ASP A 96 -41.65 -2.55 8.03
C ASP A 96 -40.83 -3.28 9.13
N GLY A 97 -40.62 -4.58 8.92
CA GLY A 97 -39.26 -5.15 8.83
C GLY A 97 -38.40 -5.33 10.09
N GLY A 98 -38.83 -4.89 11.27
CA GLY A 98 -38.06 -5.01 12.52
C GLY A 98 -37.77 -6.44 12.95
N LEU A 99 -36.53 -6.92 12.76
CA LEU A 99 -36.05 -8.20 13.27
C LEU A 99 -35.95 -8.19 14.81
N LEU A 100 -36.91 -8.83 15.48
CA LEU A 100 -36.95 -8.96 16.93
C LEU A 100 -35.83 -9.84 17.48
N LEU A 101 -35.25 -9.43 18.62
CA LEU A 101 -34.30 -10.21 19.39
C LEU A 101 -35.03 -11.34 20.15
N PRO A 102 -34.47 -12.56 20.23
CA PRO A 102 -34.97 -13.59 21.14
C PRO A 102 -34.62 -13.22 22.60
N PRO A 103 -35.45 -13.61 23.59
CA PRO A 103 -35.18 -13.31 24.99
C PRO A 103 -33.90 -13.99 25.50
N THR A 104 -33.19 -13.32 26.41
CA THR A 104 -31.95 -13.82 27.01
C THR A 104 -32.22 -14.91 28.04
N THR A 105 -31.57 -16.07 27.90
CA THR A 105 -31.47 -17.05 28.98
C THR A 105 -30.60 -16.51 30.11
N GLU A 106 -31.04 -16.66 31.36
CA GLU A 106 -30.49 -15.88 32.51
C GLU A 106 -29.15 -16.39 33.07
N SER A 107 -28.59 -17.47 32.50
CA SER A 107 -27.47 -18.23 33.06
C SER A 107 -26.28 -17.41 33.53
N GLN A 108 -25.87 -17.61 34.79
CA GLN A 108 -24.86 -16.82 35.49
C GLN A 108 -23.50 -17.52 35.64
N THR A 109 -23.47 -18.85 35.79
CA THR A 109 -22.22 -19.61 35.98
C THR A 109 -21.82 -20.36 34.70
N PHE A 110 -20.55 -20.77 34.63
CA PHE A 110 -20.05 -21.52 33.47
C PHE A 110 -20.61 -22.94 33.38
N ASP A 111 -21.02 -23.52 34.50
CA ASP A 111 -21.51 -24.91 34.62
C ASP A 111 -22.81 -25.13 33.82
N GLU A 112 -23.66 -24.10 33.78
CA GLU A 112 -24.93 -24.09 33.04
C GLU A 112 -24.75 -24.27 31.52
N LEU A 113 -23.57 -23.93 30.98
CA LEU A 113 -23.28 -23.98 29.54
C LEU A 113 -23.03 -25.39 28.99
N LYS A 114 -22.88 -26.41 29.86
CA LYS A 114 -22.55 -27.80 29.47
C LYS A 114 -21.31 -27.90 28.57
N LEU A 115 -20.27 -27.14 28.89
CA LEU A 115 -18.95 -27.20 28.25
C LEU A 115 -18.25 -28.53 28.58
N SER A 116 -17.21 -28.90 27.83
CA SER A 116 -16.44 -30.12 28.14
C SER A 116 -15.62 -29.97 29.41
N ASP A 117 -15.43 -31.07 30.14
CA ASP A 117 -14.73 -31.11 31.44
C ASP A 117 -13.33 -30.47 31.40
N LYS A 118 -12.66 -30.58 30.26
CA LYS A 118 -11.34 -29.97 29.98
C LYS A 118 -11.39 -28.45 29.94
N THR A 119 -12.44 -27.89 29.34
CA THR A 119 -12.72 -26.44 29.32
C THR A 119 -13.11 -25.96 30.72
N MET A 120 -13.99 -26.68 31.41
CA MET A 120 -14.44 -26.33 32.77
C MET A 120 -13.29 -26.35 33.78
N LYS A 121 -12.44 -27.39 33.77
CA LYS A 121 -11.26 -27.48 34.63
C LYS A 121 -10.30 -26.30 34.43
N ALA A 122 -10.03 -25.93 33.17
CA ALA A 122 -9.18 -24.77 32.88
C ALA A 122 -9.80 -23.44 33.37
N ILE A 123 -11.11 -23.24 33.21
CA ILE A 123 -11.82 -22.05 33.70
C ILE A 123 -11.76 -21.97 35.24
N GLY A 124 -11.90 -23.11 35.93
CA GLY A 124 -11.75 -23.21 37.39
C GLY A 124 -10.32 -22.90 37.86
N GLU A 125 -9.29 -23.43 37.20
CA GLU A 125 -7.88 -23.13 37.48
C GLU A 125 -7.52 -21.65 37.21
N MET A 126 -8.21 -20.99 36.27
CA MET A 126 -8.11 -19.54 36.04
C MET A 126 -8.88 -18.70 37.09
N GLY A 127 -9.65 -19.33 37.98
CA GLY A 127 -10.38 -18.68 39.08
C GLY A 127 -11.68 -17.95 38.68
N PHE A 128 -12.25 -18.23 37.50
CA PHE A 128 -13.47 -17.55 37.02
C PHE A 128 -14.74 -18.31 37.41
N THR A 129 -15.47 -17.82 38.42
CA THR A 129 -16.69 -18.46 38.93
C THR A 129 -18.00 -17.98 38.28
N LYS A 130 -18.02 -16.76 37.70
CA LYS A 130 -19.21 -16.17 37.07
C LYS A 130 -18.90 -15.53 35.73
N MET A 131 -19.85 -15.60 34.79
CA MET A 131 -19.72 -15.01 33.47
C MET A 131 -19.97 -13.49 33.47
N THR A 132 -19.16 -12.73 32.72
CA THR A 132 -19.47 -11.32 32.41
C THR A 132 -20.68 -11.21 31.48
N SER A 133 -21.32 -10.03 31.41
CA SER A 133 -22.51 -9.84 30.59
C SER A 133 -22.30 -10.18 29.10
N ILE A 134 -21.17 -9.76 28.49
CA ILE A 134 -20.84 -10.13 27.10
C ILE A 134 -20.54 -11.64 26.93
N GLN A 135 -20.04 -12.32 27.97
CA GLN A 135 -19.86 -13.77 27.94
C GLN A 135 -21.22 -14.48 27.96
N ARG A 136 -22.13 -14.07 28.86
CA ARG A 136 -23.51 -14.61 28.94
C ARG A 136 -24.28 -14.42 27.64
N SER A 137 -24.23 -13.24 27.03
CA SER A 137 -24.93 -12.98 25.78
C SER A 137 -24.31 -13.69 24.58
N ALA A 138 -22.98 -13.79 24.48
CA ALA A 138 -22.30 -14.28 23.28
C ALA A 138 -22.01 -15.78 23.26
N ILE A 139 -21.66 -16.41 24.40
CA ILE A 139 -21.20 -17.81 24.39
C ILE A 139 -22.30 -18.78 23.93
N PRO A 140 -23.56 -18.75 24.42
CA PRO A 140 -24.58 -19.70 23.99
C PRO A 140 -24.92 -19.61 22.49
N PRO A 141 -25.14 -18.41 21.88
CA PRO A 141 -25.32 -18.29 20.44
C PRO A 141 -24.11 -18.73 19.60
N LEU A 142 -22.89 -18.55 20.13
CA LEU A 142 -21.66 -19.00 19.46
C LEU A 142 -21.49 -20.53 19.52
N LEU A 143 -21.83 -21.18 20.64
CA LEU A 143 -21.89 -22.64 20.74
C LEU A 143 -22.97 -23.23 19.81
N ALA A 144 -24.08 -22.53 19.63
CA ALA A 144 -25.12 -22.85 18.64
C ALA A 144 -24.72 -22.58 17.18
N GLY A 145 -23.45 -22.22 16.90
CA GLY A 145 -22.91 -22.07 15.55
C GLY A 145 -23.37 -20.83 14.78
N LYS A 146 -24.03 -19.86 15.44
CA LYS A 146 -24.47 -18.60 14.81
C LYS A 146 -23.29 -17.65 14.62
N ASP A 147 -23.35 -16.81 13.58
CA ASP A 147 -22.42 -15.68 13.45
C ASP A 147 -22.84 -14.56 14.40
N VAL A 148 -21.86 -13.88 15.01
CA VAL A 148 -22.10 -12.85 16.04
C VAL A 148 -21.29 -11.59 15.77
N LEU A 149 -21.98 -10.45 15.89
CA LEU A 149 -21.39 -9.11 15.92
C LEU A 149 -21.49 -8.57 17.35
N GLY A 150 -20.39 -8.67 18.11
CA GLY A 150 -20.32 -8.32 19.53
C GLY A 150 -19.74 -6.93 19.79
N ALA A 151 -20.57 -6.02 20.31
CA ALA A 151 -20.18 -4.71 20.80
C ALA A 151 -20.17 -4.69 22.34
N ALA A 152 -18.98 -4.46 22.92
CA ALA A 152 -18.83 -4.29 24.38
C ALA A 152 -17.56 -3.50 24.74
N LYS A 153 -17.65 -2.70 25.82
CA LYS A 153 -16.54 -1.93 26.43
C LYS A 153 -15.24 -2.73 26.59
N THR A 154 -14.10 -2.05 26.47
CA THR A 154 -12.77 -2.65 26.68
C THR A 154 -12.59 -3.10 28.14
N GLY A 155 -12.18 -4.35 28.36
CA GLY A 155 -12.04 -4.93 29.70
C GLY A 155 -13.24 -5.77 30.19
N SER A 156 -14.30 -5.88 29.39
CA SER A 156 -15.51 -6.68 29.67
C SER A 156 -15.36 -8.21 29.57
N GLY A 157 -14.15 -8.73 29.32
CA GLY A 157 -13.92 -10.17 29.19
C GLY A 157 -14.17 -10.78 27.80
N LYS A 158 -14.25 -9.95 26.74
CA LYS A 158 -14.46 -10.36 25.33
C LYS A 158 -13.60 -11.57 24.89
N THR A 159 -12.35 -11.64 25.34
CA THR A 159 -11.39 -12.69 24.96
C THR A 159 -11.88 -14.11 25.29
N LEU A 160 -12.47 -14.32 26.48
CA LEU A 160 -13.06 -15.62 26.83
C LEU A 160 -14.34 -15.88 26.04
N ALA A 161 -15.15 -14.84 25.77
CA ALA A 161 -16.41 -14.96 25.04
C ALA A 161 -16.24 -15.51 23.61
N PHE A 162 -15.08 -15.32 22.97
CA PHE A 162 -14.75 -15.96 21.69
C PHE A 162 -13.82 -17.17 21.79
N LEU A 163 -12.89 -17.23 22.77
CA LEU A 163 -11.99 -18.38 22.88
C LEU A 163 -12.68 -19.66 23.37
N ILE A 164 -13.63 -19.56 24.32
CA ILE A 164 -14.36 -20.72 24.85
C ILE A 164 -15.11 -21.48 23.73
N PRO A 165 -16.04 -20.86 22.96
CA PRO A 165 -16.72 -21.58 21.88
C PRO A 165 -15.77 -22.03 20.76
N ALA A 166 -14.71 -21.27 20.48
CA ALA A 166 -13.71 -21.66 19.50
C ALA A 166 -12.92 -22.93 19.89
N ILE A 167 -12.54 -23.07 21.16
CA ILE A 167 -11.86 -24.27 21.67
C ILE A 167 -12.84 -25.44 21.75
N GLU A 168 -14.06 -25.22 22.21
CA GLU A 168 -15.08 -26.27 22.33
C GLU A 168 -15.47 -26.86 20.96
N ILE A 169 -15.56 -26.03 19.90
CA ILE A 169 -15.73 -26.52 18.52
C ILE A 169 -14.57 -27.43 18.07
N LEU A 170 -13.33 -27.12 18.43
CA LEU A 170 -12.16 -27.97 18.14
C LEU A 170 -12.14 -29.25 19.01
N SER A 171 -12.72 -29.20 20.21
CA SER A 171 -12.88 -30.31 21.15
C SER A 171 -13.92 -31.31 20.65
N ALA A 172 -15.16 -30.85 20.41
CA ALA A 172 -16.27 -31.63 19.89
C ALA A 172 -15.97 -32.30 18.54
N LEU A 173 -15.33 -31.57 17.61
CA LEU A 173 -14.89 -32.10 16.31
C LEU A 173 -13.61 -32.94 16.38
N ARG A 174 -13.03 -33.15 17.58
CA ARG A 174 -11.83 -33.95 17.85
C ARG A 174 -10.66 -33.66 16.90
N PHE A 175 -10.41 -32.37 16.65
CA PHE A 175 -9.34 -31.92 15.75
C PHE A 175 -7.97 -32.48 16.17
N LYS A 176 -7.26 -33.11 15.24
CA LYS A 176 -5.87 -33.54 15.41
C LYS A 176 -4.94 -32.63 14.58
N PRO A 177 -3.61 -32.59 14.82
CA PRO A 177 -2.70 -31.74 14.05
C PRO A 177 -2.79 -31.96 12.52
N ARG A 178 -2.99 -33.22 12.09
CA ARG A 178 -3.22 -33.60 10.67
C ARG A 178 -4.43 -32.93 10.01
N ASN A 179 -5.41 -32.47 10.78
CA ASN A 179 -6.59 -31.75 10.26
C ASN A 179 -6.26 -30.29 9.92
N GLY A 180 -5.11 -29.77 10.36
CA GLY A 180 -4.71 -28.39 10.15
C GLY A 180 -5.49 -27.40 11.02
N THR A 181 -5.54 -26.15 10.55
CA THR A 181 -6.15 -25.03 11.25
C THR A 181 -7.66 -25.04 11.13
N GLY A 182 -8.34 -25.26 12.26
CA GLY A 182 -9.79 -25.22 12.39
C GLY A 182 -10.32 -23.89 12.92
N VAL A 183 -9.48 -23.11 13.62
CA VAL A 183 -9.81 -21.75 14.09
C VAL A 183 -8.70 -20.76 13.76
N ILE A 184 -9.06 -19.58 13.29
CA ILE A 184 -8.17 -18.43 13.12
C ILE A 184 -8.70 -17.25 13.94
N VAL A 185 -7.85 -16.62 14.75
CA VAL A 185 -8.12 -15.36 15.45
C VAL A 185 -7.24 -14.26 14.88
N VAL A 186 -7.84 -13.18 14.38
CA VAL A 186 -7.15 -12.05 13.76
C VAL A 186 -7.20 -10.82 14.66
N SER A 187 -6.04 -10.20 14.88
CA SER A 187 -5.86 -9.10 15.83
C SER A 187 -5.00 -7.96 15.24
N PRO A 188 -5.33 -6.67 15.47
CA PRO A 188 -4.65 -5.53 14.85
C PRO A 188 -3.21 -5.32 15.32
N THR A 189 -2.83 -5.79 16.51
CA THR A 189 -1.50 -5.57 17.08
C THR A 189 -0.84 -6.88 17.50
N ARG A 190 0.50 -6.91 17.43
CA ARG A 190 1.31 -8.09 17.76
C ARG A 190 1.25 -8.39 19.25
N GLU A 191 1.08 -7.35 20.06
CA GLU A 191 1.02 -7.41 21.51
C GLU A 191 -0.34 -7.98 21.97
N LEU A 192 -1.44 -7.56 21.35
CA LEU A 192 -2.75 -8.19 21.60
C LEU A 192 -2.79 -9.64 21.10
N ALA A 193 -2.19 -9.94 19.94
CA ALA A 193 -2.05 -11.31 19.47
C ALA A 193 -1.25 -12.20 20.44
N LEU A 194 -0.16 -11.69 21.05
CA LEU A 194 0.61 -12.40 22.09
C LEU A 194 -0.19 -12.60 23.39
N GLN A 195 -1.01 -11.62 23.78
CA GLN A 195 -1.88 -11.70 24.95
C GLN A 195 -3.00 -12.74 24.76
N ILE A 196 -3.70 -12.72 23.62
CA ILE A 196 -4.71 -13.74 23.28
C ILE A 196 -4.07 -15.13 23.23
N PHE A 197 -2.82 -15.25 22.77
CA PHE A 197 -2.06 -16.51 22.77
C PHE A 197 -1.68 -17.00 24.19
N GLY A 198 -1.49 -16.09 25.15
CA GLY A 198 -1.35 -16.44 26.58
C GLY A 198 -2.63 -17.07 27.12
N VAL A 199 -3.77 -16.36 27.00
CA VAL A 199 -5.09 -16.84 27.46
C VAL A 199 -5.49 -18.16 26.78
N ALA A 200 -5.21 -18.29 25.48
CA ALA A 200 -5.48 -19.53 24.75
C ALA A 200 -4.63 -20.71 25.24
N ARG A 201 -3.36 -20.49 25.63
CA ARG A 201 -2.51 -21.53 26.23
C ARG A 201 -3.08 -22.00 27.57
N GLU A 202 -3.57 -21.09 28.40
CA GLU A 202 -4.18 -21.42 29.70
C GLU A 202 -5.48 -22.22 29.53
N LEU A 203 -6.41 -21.78 28.68
CA LEU A 203 -7.64 -22.53 28.36
C LEU A 203 -7.39 -23.90 27.70
N MET A 204 -6.28 -24.03 26.94
CA MET A 204 -5.93 -25.27 26.24
C MET A 204 -5.03 -26.21 27.07
N MET A 205 -4.77 -25.94 28.36
CA MET A 205 -3.85 -26.72 29.18
C MET A 205 -4.23 -28.21 29.30
N HIS A 206 -5.54 -28.52 29.39
CA HIS A 206 -6.05 -29.91 29.42
C HIS A 206 -6.46 -30.46 28.05
N HIS A 207 -6.19 -29.72 26.97
CA HIS A 207 -6.62 -30.03 25.60
C HIS A 207 -5.50 -30.66 24.74
N SER A 208 -5.87 -31.56 23.84
CA SER A 208 -4.97 -32.27 22.91
C SER A 208 -4.64 -31.50 21.62
N GLN A 209 -5.25 -30.33 21.44
CA GLN A 209 -5.30 -29.56 20.21
C GLN A 209 -4.11 -28.58 20.14
N THR A 210 -3.48 -28.43 18.98
CA THR A 210 -2.28 -27.58 18.85
C THR A 210 -2.61 -26.11 18.64
N TYR A 211 -1.88 -25.22 19.31
CA TYR A 211 -2.03 -23.77 19.18
C TYR A 211 -0.74 -23.08 18.69
N GLY A 212 -0.88 -21.98 17.95
CA GLY A 212 0.22 -21.26 17.31
C GLY A 212 -0.05 -19.77 17.13
N ILE A 213 1.03 -18.99 17.01
CA ILE A 213 0.98 -17.55 16.77
C ILE A 213 1.81 -17.18 15.55
N VAL A 214 1.29 -16.28 14.72
CA VAL A 214 1.90 -15.84 13.45
C VAL A 214 1.87 -14.31 13.35
N ILE A 215 3.01 -13.66 13.58
CA ILE A 215 3.10 -12.20 13.79
C ILE A 215 4.27 -11.55 13.06
N GLY A 216 4.03 -10.33 12.56
CA GLY A 216 5.05 -9.58 11.83
C GLY A 216 6.32 -9.36 12.66
N GLY A 217 7.49 -9.60 12.06
CA GLY A 217 8.79 -9.43 12.72
C GLY A 217 9.31 -10.66 13.48
N ALA A 218 8.53 -11.74 13.57
CA ALA A 218 9.03 -13.06 13.98
C ALA A 218 9.73 -13.81 12.81
N ASN A 219 10.42 -14.91 13.12
CA ASN A 219 11.13 -15.72 12.12
C ASN A 219 10.14 -16.51 11.25
N ARG A 220 10.00 -16.11 9.98
CA ARG A 220 9.07 -16.70 9.01
C ARG A 220 9.32 -18.20 8.77
N LYS A 221 10.57 -18.66 8.84
CA LYS A 221 10.92 -20.07 8.60
C LYS A 221 10.40 -20.96 9.73
N ALA A 222 10.62 -20.56 10.98
CA ALA A 222 10.11 -21.26 12.16
C ALA A 222 8.57 -21.23 12.24
N GLU A 223 7.93 -20.10 11.88
CA GLU A 223 6.47 -20.03 11.77
C GLU A 223 5.92 -21.00 10.70
N ALA A 224 6.53 -21.03 9.51
CA ALA A 224 6.12 -21.95 8.44
C ALA A 224 6.31 -23.43 8.85
N GLU A 225 7.45 -23.76 9.46
CA GLU A 225 7.72 -25.11 9.97
C GLU A 225 6.72 -25.55 11.05
N LYS A 226 6.31 -24.64 11.96
CA LYS A 226 5.25 -24.94 12.94
C LYS A 226 3.88 -25.09 12.27
N LEU A 227 3.53 -24.26 11.29
CA LEU A 227 2.28 -24.39 10.53
C LEU A 227 2.20 -25.72 9.76
N SER A 228 3.28 -26.14 9.10
CA SER A 228 3.33 -27.41 8.35
C SER A 228 3.26 -28.65 9.26
N LYS A 229 3.63 -28.56 10.54
CA LYS A 229 3.39 -29.62 11.54
C LYS A 229 1.93 -29.74 11.99
N GLY A 230 1.07 -28.78 11.64
CA GLY A 230 -0.34 -28.75 12.00
C GLY A 230 -0.63 -27.95 13.27
N VAL A 231 -1.21 -26.76 13.09
CA VAL A 231 -1.70 -25.88 14.17
C VAL A 231 -3.22 -25.81 14.07
N ASN A 232 -3.95 -26.26 15.11
CA ASN A 232 -5.42 -26.26 15.13
C ASN A 232 -6.03 -24.88 15.44
N LEU A 233 -5.51 -24.17 16.44
CA LEU A 233 -5.85 -22.78 16.78
C LEU A 233 -4.72 -21.83 16.39
N LEU A 234 -4.98 -20.91 15.47
CA LEU A 234 -3.98 -19.96 14.96
C LEU A 234 -4.35 -18.51 15.31
N ILE A 235 -3.47 -17.80 16.02
CA ILE A 235 -3.65 -16.40 16.39
C ILE A 235 -2.67 -15.53 15.60
N ALA A 236 -3.14 -14.50 14.89
CA ALA A 236 -2.29 -13.80 13.92
C ALA A 236 -2.62 -12.32 13.69
N THR A 237 -1.63 -11.57 13.17
CA THR A 237 -1.82 -10.20 12.65
C THR A 237 -2.06 -10.21 11.14
N PRO A 238 -3.02 -9.40 10.59
CA PRO A 238 -3.51 -9.48 9.20
C PRO A 238 -2.44 -9.70 8.13
N GLY A 239 -1.53 -8.74 7.91
CA GLY A 239 -0.54 -8.82 6.83
C GLY A 239 0.44 -9.99 6.93
N ARG A 240 0.62 -10.59 8.11
CA ARG A 240 1.46 -11.79 8.29
C ARG A 240 0.66 -13.08 8.15
N LEU A 241 -0.61 -13.10 8.56
CA LEU A 241 -1.51 -14.20 8.22
C LEU A 241 -1.64 -14.33 6.70
N LEU A 242 -1.84 -13.22 5.99
CA LEU A 242 -1.97 -13.20 4.53
C LEU A 242 -0.69 -13.68 3.81
N ASP A 243 0.51 -13.31 4.30
CA ASP A 243 1.80 -13.83 3.81
C ASP A 243 1.85 -15.37 3.88
N HIS A 244 1.45 -15.96 5.01
CA HIS A 244 1.43 -17.43 5.17
C HIS A 244 0.31 -18.10 4.37
N LEU A 245 -0.90 -17.55 4.33
CA LEU A 245 -2.02 -18.09 3.52
C LEU A 245 -1.72 -18.12 2.02
N LEU A 246 -0.96 -17.14 1.49
CA LEU A 246 -0.61 -17.04 0.07
C LEU A 246 0.68 -17.78 -0.29
N ASN A 247 1.65 -17.89 0.62
CA ASN A 247 3.02 -18.34 0.30
C ASN A 247 3.52 -19.52 1.17
N THR A 248 2.66 -20.22 1.93
CA THR A 248 3.11 -21.33 2.79
C THR A 248 2.17 -22.53 2.72
N PRO A 249 2.68 -23.74 2.41
CA PRO A 249 1.86 -24.94 2.35
C PRO A 249 1.55 -25.45 3.77
N PHE A 250 0.36 -25.13 4.26
CA PHE A 250 -0.24 -25.73 5.44
C PHE A 250 -1.75 -25.93 5.23
N VAL A 251 -2.37 -26.81 6.01
CA VAL A 251 -3.78 -27.14 5.87
C VAL A 251 -4.63 -26.10 6.61
N PHE A 252 -5.36 -25.26 5.88
CA PHE A 252 -6.35 -24.31 6.41
C PHE A 252 -7.74 -24.46 5.77
N LYS A 253 -7.93 -25.37 4.81
CA LYS A 253 -9.23 -25.62 4.15
C LYS A 253 -10.32 -26.12 5.11
N ASN A 254 -9.92 -26.72 6.23
CA ASN A 254 -10.83 -27.26 7.24
C ASN A 254 -11.28 -26.21 8.29
N LEU A 255 -11.12 -24.91 7.99
CA LEU A 255 -11.48 -23.83 8.90
C LEU A 255 -12.98 -23.86 9.22
N LYS A 256 -13.30 -23.85 10.51
CA LYS A 256 -14.67 -23.81 11.06
C LYS A 256 -15.01 -22.50 11.75
N SER A 257 -14.04 -21.80 12.36
CA SER A 257 -14.28 -20.46 12.93
C SER A 257 -13.21 -19.42 12.54
N LEU A 258 -13.66 -18.21 12.25
CA LEU A 258 -12.84 -17.01 12.07
C LEU A 258 -13.27 -15.94 13.06
N VAL A 259 -12.36 -15.52 13.94
CA VAL A 259 -12.57 -14.43 14.90
C VAL A 259 -11.81 -13.19 14.44
N ILE A 260 -12.46 -12.03 14.50
CA ILE A 260 -11.87 -10.70 14.21
C ILE A 260 -12.06 -9.84 15.47
N ASP A 261 -10.97 -9.53 16.17
CA ASP A 261 -10.99 -8.75 17.43
C ASP A 261 -10.46 -7.32 17.24
N GLU A 262 -10.97 -6.37 18.05
CA GLU A 262 -10.78 -4.91 17.93
C GLU A 262 -10.88 -4.43 16.46
N ALA A 263 -11.98 -4.83 15.79
CA ALA A 263 -12.18 -4.63 14.36
C ALA A 263 -12.21 -3.15 13.90
N ASP A 264 -12.69 -2.25 14.76
CA ASP A 264 -12.59 -0.80 14.57
C ASP A 264 -11.12 -0.35 14.39
N ARG A 265 -10.20 -0.91 15.18
CA ARG A 265 -8.77 -0.62 15.09
C ARG A 265 -8.10 -1.27 13.88
N ILE A 266 -8.56 -2.44 13.43
CA ILE A 266 -8.08 -3.06 12.19
C ILE A 266 -8.33 -2.13 10.98
N LEU A 267 -9.52 -1.51 10.93
CA LEU A 267 -9.92 -0.55 9.89
C LEU A 267 -9.13 0.76 9.97
N GLU A 268 -8.92 1.32 11.18
CA GLU A 268 -8.13 2.54 11.38
C GLU A 268 -6.65 2.41 10.97
N VAL A 269 -6.03 1.25 11.22
CA VAL A 269 -4.62 1.00 10.84
C VAL A 269 -4.47 0.82 9.33
N GLY A 270 -5.57 0.63 8.60
CA GLY A 270 -5.59 0.45 7.15
C GLY A 270 -5.39 -1.00 6.70
N PHE A 271 -5.61 -1.99 7.58
CA PHE A 271 -5.57 -3.42 7.23
C PHE A 271 -6.86 -3.94 6.56
N GLU A 272 -7.69 -3.02 6.05
CA GLU A 272 -8.98 -3.36 5.43
C GLU A 272 -8.81 -4.24 4.19
N ASP A 273 -7.84 -3.92 3.33
CA ASP A 273 -7.51 -4.70 2.13
C ASP A 273 -6.97 -6.09 2.48
N GLU A 274 -6.15 -6.21 3.53
CA GLU A 274 -5.66 -7.50 4.00
C GLU A 274 -6.79 -8.36 4.58
N ILE A 275 -7.72 -7.81 5.37
CA ILE A 275 -8.87 -8.59 5.87
C ILE A 275 -9.78 -9.02 4.71
N ARG A 276 -10.11 -8.12 3.77
CA ARG A 276 -10.90 -8.46 2.57
C ARG A 276 -10.27 -9.63 1.80
N GLN A 277 -8.94 -9.66 1.70
CA GLN A 277 -8.20 -10.77 1.08
C GLN A 277 -8.19 -12.04 1.95
N ILE A 278 -7.98 -11.94 3.27
CA ILE A 278 -8.02 -13.08 4.21
C ILE A 278 -9.40 -13.74 4.18
N VAL A 279 -10.48 -12.97 4.30
CA VAL A 279 -11.87 -13.47 4.25
C VAL A 279 -12.17 -14.17 2.92
N LYS A 280 -11.63 -13.66 1.81
CA LYS A 280 -11.76 -14.25 0.47
C LYS A 280 -10.91 -15.51 0.25
N VAL A 281 -9.75 -15.64 0.89
CA VAL A 281 -8.91 -16.86 0.83
C VAL A 281 -9.43 -17.93 1.79
N LEU A 282 -10.09 -17.52 2.87
CA LEU A 282 -10.73 -18.39 3.86
C LEU A 282 -12.24 -18.59 3.59
N SER A 283 -12.71 -18.42 2.36
CA SER A 283 -14.12 -18.60 1.99
C SER A 283 -14.52 -20.07 2.04
N ASN A 284 -15.39 -20.41 2.98
CA ASN A 284 -15.97 -21.73 3.19
C ASN A 284 -17.40 -21.52 3.73
N ASP A 285 -18.41 -22.15 3.12
CA ASP A 285 -19.83 -21.95 3.47
C ASP A 285 -20.16 -22.39 4.91
N ASP A 286 -19.42 -23.38 5.42
CA ASP A 286 -19.49 -23.89 6.80
C ASP A 286 -18.87 -22.97 7.85
N ARG A 287 -18.19 -21.88 7.46
CA ARG A 287 -17.37 -21.07 8.38
C ARG A 287 -18.23 -20.16 9.25
N GLN A 288 -18.26 -20.41 10.56
CA GLN A 288 -18.74 -19.46 11.54
C GLN A 288 -17.78 -18.25 11.59
N THR A 289 -18.31 -17.04 11.62
CA THR A 289 -17.51 -15.82 11.78
C THR A 289 -17.98 -15.03 13.00
N MET A 290 -17.02 -14.59 13.82
CA MET A 290 -17.23 -13.82 15.04
C MET A 290 -16.51 -12.47 14.90
N LEU A 291 -17.21 -11.35 15.04
CA LEU A 291 -16.59 -10.02 14.94
C LEU A 291 -16.84 -9.25 16.23
N PHE A 292 -15.75 -8.88 16.91
CA PHE A 292 -15.77 -8.12 18.16
C PHE A 292 -15.17 -6.73 17.99
N SER A 293 -15.84 -5.73 18.57
CA SER A 293 -15.39 -4.33 18.58
C SER A 293 -15.58 -3.71 19.95
N ALA A 294 -14.88 -2.60 20.21
CA ALA A 294 -15.16 -1.72 21.34
C ALA A 294 -16.03 -0.51 20.94
N THR A 295 -16.16 -0.23 19.64
CA THR A 295 -17.06 0.81 19.12
C THR A 295 -17.84 0.34 17.89
N GLN A 296 -19.14 0.65 17.84
CA GLN A 296 -19.93 0.51 16.61
C GLN A 296 -19.65 1.71 15.69
N THR A 297 -19.41 1.42 14.41
CA THR A 297 -19.29 2.43 13.35
C THR A 297 -19.78 1.84 12.04
N THR A 298 -20.25 2.67 11.10
CA THR A 298 -20.68 2.21 9.77
C THR A 298 -19.60 1.38 9.06
N LYS A 299 -18.32 1.72 9.22
CA LYS A 299 -17.20 0.92 8.65
C LYS A 299 -17.06 -0.48 9.27
N VAL A 300 -17.41 -0.65 10.55
CA VAL A 300 -17.42 -1.96 11.21
C VAL A 300 -18.61 -2.78 10.71
N GLU A 301 -19.74 -2.14 10.43
CA GLU A 301 -20.89 -2.78 9.78
C GLU A 301 -20.58 -3.16 8.33
N ASP A 302 -19.89 -2.30 7.56
CA ASP A 302 -19.41 -2.62 6.21
C ASP A 302 -18.48 -3.84 6.23
N LEU A 303 -17.57 -3.93 7.21
CA LEU A 303 -16.70 -5.09 7.39
C LEU A 303 -17.49 -6.34 7.82
N ALA A 304 -18.49 -6.19 8.69
CA ALA A 304 -19.38 -7.27 9.11
C ALA A 304 -20.16 -7.86 7.92
N ARG A 305 -20.71 -7.02 7.03
CA ARG A 305 -21.42 -7.43 5.79
C ARG A 305 -20.57 -8.28 4.84
N ILE A 306 -19.24 -8.18 4.92
CA ILE A 306 -18.30 -8.92 4.07
C ILE A 306 -17.79 -10.21 4.75
N SER A 307 -17.76 -10.23 6.09
CA SER A 307 -17.14 -11.30 6.86
C SER A 307 -18.14 -12.28 7.48
N LEU A 308 -19.34 -11.82 7.84
CA LEU A 308 -20.39 -12.62 8.46
C LEU A 308 -21.35 -13.20 7.42
N ARG A 309 -21.97 -14.34 7.75
CA ARG A 309 -23.07 -14.95 6.99
C ARG A 309 -24.38 -14.16 7.19
N PRO A 310 -25.38 -14.27 6.28
CA PRO A 310 -26.68 -13.60 6.44
C PRO A 310 -27.39 -14.00 7.74
N GLY A 311 -28.05 -13.04 8.38
CA GLY A 311 -28.69 -13.21 9.68
C GLY A 311 -27.73 -13.36 10.88
N PRO A 312 -26.67 -12.55 11.02
CA PRO A 312 -25.81 -12.59 12.20
C PRO A 312 -26.57 -12.03 13.41
N LEU A 313 -26.32 -12.59 14.60
CA LEU A 313 -26.86 -12.05 15.84
C LEU A 313 -26.05 -10.81 16.24
N TYR A 314 -26.73 -9.66 16.31
CA TYR A 314 -26.16 -8.46 16.89
C TYR A 314 -26.27 -8.52 18.42
N ILE A 315 -25.18 -8.23 19.12
CA ILE A 315 -25.13 -8.19 20.58
C ILE A 315 -24.47 -6.89 21.00
N ASN A 316 -25.26 -5.94 21.49
CA ASN A 316 -24.77 -4.74 22.17
C ASN A 316 -25.14 -4.79 23.65
N VAL A 317 -24.13 -4.81 24.51
CA VAL A 317 -24.30 -4.97 25.97
C VAL A 317 -24.18 -3.62 26.69
N ASP A 318 -24.01 -2.54 25.94
CA ASP A 318 -23.81 -1.17 26.44
C ASP A 318 -24.93 -0.20 26.03
N GLU A 319 -25.93 -0.65 25.28
CA GLU A 319 -26.98 0.19 24.67
C GLU A 319 -27.92 0.85 25.70
N GLU A 320 -28.23 0.13 26.79
CA GLU A 320 -29.09 0.61 27.88
C GLU A 320 -28.36 1.51 28.89
N LYS A 321 -27.02 1.59 28.86
CA LYS A 321 -26.25 2.25 29.92
C LYS A 321 -26.07 3.76 29.70
N GLN A 322 -26.27 4.53 30.78
CA GLN A 322 -26.24 5.99 30.77
C GLN A 322 -24.85 6.58 30.39
N TYR A 323 -23.76 5.83 30.60
CA TYR A 323 -22.38 6.31 30.41
C TYR A 323 -21.53 5.39 29.52
N SER A 324 -20.68 6.01 28.71
CA SER A 324 -19.80 5.33 27.72
C SER A 324 -18.54 4.70 28.33
N THR A 325 -18.37 4.75 29.65
CA THR A 325 -17.21 4.22 30.39
C THR A 325 -17.64 3.14 31.39
N VAL A 326 -16.66 2.50 32.06
CA VAL A 326 -16.92 1.50 33.12
C VAL A 326 -17.22 2.19 34.45
N GLU A 327 -18.05 1.56 35.29
CA GLU A 327 -18.56 2.16 36.54
C GLU A 327 -17.50 2.30 37.65
N GLY A 328 -16.48 1.43 37.69
CA GLY A 328 -15.38 1.49 38.66
C GLY A 328 -14.30 2.55 38.37
N LEU A 329 -14.51 3.44 37.40
CA LEU A 329 -13.52 4.41 36.92
C LEU A 329 -13.85 5.84 37.37
N GLU A 330 -13.08 6.37 38.32
CA GLU A 330 -13.11 7.81 38.62
C GLU A 330 -12.35 8.59 37.55
N GLN A 331 -12.97 9.62 36.98
CA GLN A 331 -12.41 10.40 35.86
C GLN A 331 -12.38 11.88 36.18
N GLY A 332 -11.23 12.51 35.94
CA GLY A 332 -11.13 13.96 36.06
C GLY A 332 -10.06 14.60 35.20
N TYR A 333 -10.07 15.94 35.19
CA TYR A 333 -9.15 16.77 34.43
C TYR A 333 -8.49 17.84 35.31
N ILE A 334 -7.40 18.41 34.82
CA ILE A 334 -6.69 19.53 35.44
C ILE A 334 -6.42 20.57 34.36
N LEU A 335 -6.78 21.83 34.63
CA LEU A 335 -6.35 22.97 33.82
C LEU A 335 -4.97 23.44 34.27
N ILE A 336 -3.98 23.43 33.37
CA ILE A 336 -2.58 23.74 33.69
C ILE A 336 -1.85 24.46 32.56
N ASP A 337 -1.08 25.51 32.90
CA ASP A 337 -0.13 26.13 31.98
C ASP A 337 0.90 25.11 31.47
N ALA A 338 1.24 25.20 30.18
CA ALA A 338 2.23 24.30 29.57
C ALA A 338 3.54 24.21 30.36
N ASP A 339 4.06 25.31 30.91
CA ASP A 339 5.35 25.34 31.62
C ASP A 339 5.34 24.60 32.97
N LYS A 340 4.16 24.38 33.57
CA LYS A 340 3.98 23.65 34.83
C LYS A 340 3.63 22.17 34.60
N ARG A 341 3.13 21.81 33.41
CA ARG A 341 2.61 20.48 33.00
C ARG A 341 3.56 19.34 33.38
N PHE A 342 4.86 19.44 33.05
CA PHE A 342 5.85 18.41 33.42
C PHE A 342 6.19 18.38 34.92
N ILE A 343 6.27 19.53 35.58
CA ILE A 343 6.58 19.63 37.01
C ILE A 343 5.47 18.96 37.84
N LEU A 344 4.21 19.11 37.42
CA LEU A 344 3.07 18.38 37.98
C LEU A 344 3.20 16.87 37.75
N LEU A 345 3.50 16.43 36.51
CA LEU A 345 3.71 15.01 36.21
C LEU A 345 4.79 14.38 37.10
N TYR A 346 5.97 15.01 37.20
CA TYR A 346 7.06 14.50 38.06
C TYR A 346 6.63 14.43 39.54
N SER A 347 5.95 15.45 40.04
CA SER A 347 5.45 15.49 41.42
C SER A 347 4.40 14.39 41.68
N PHE A 348 3.54 14.10 40.69
CA PHE A 348 2.56 13.03 40.73
C PHE A 348 3.23 11.64 40.67
N LEU A 349 4.09 11.40 39.67
CA LEU A 349 4.77 10.11 39.47
C LEU A 349 5.62 9.73 40.68
N ARG A 350 6.39 10.68 41.23
CA ARG A 350 7.12 10.43 42.48
C ARG A 350 6.20 10.04 43.63
N ARG A 351 5.04 10.69 43.79
CA ARG A 351 4.08 10.35 44.83
C ARG A 351 3.42 8.98 44.60
N MET A 352 3.29 8.52 43.36
CA MET A 352 2.81 7.18 43.03
C MET A 352 3.89 6.11 43.26
N LEU A 353 5.15 6.39 42.94
CA LEU A 353 6.30 5.55 43.25
C LEU A 353 6.50 5.41 44.77
N GLU A 354 6.45 6.52 45.50
CA GLU A 354 6.46 6.60 46.97
C GLU A 354 5.27 5.80 47.59
N LYS A 355 4.17 5.61 46.84
CA LYS A 355 2.99 4.81 47.22
C LYS A 355 2.96 3.38 46.66
N ARG A 356 4.01 2.92 45.96
CA ARG A 356 4.07 1.61 45.29
C ARG A 356 2.91 1.32 44.32
N LYS A 357 2.52 2.33 43.54
CA LYS A 357 1.38 2.28 42.60
C LYS A 357 1.79 2.01 41.15
N LYS A 358 0.86 1.50 40.34
CA LYS A 358 1.04 1.16 38.92
C LYS A 358 0.36 2.20 38.02
N VAL A 359 1.14 2.86 37.16
CA VAL A 359 0.73 4.05 36.39
C VAL A 359 1.05 3.88 34.91
N ILE A 360 0.12 4.26 34.03
CA ILE A 360 0.38 4.40 32.59
C ILE A 360 0.30 5.88 32.21
N VAL A 361 1.24 6.40 31.43
CA VAL A 361 1.26 7.79 30.95
C VAL A 361 1.26 7.86 29.42
N PHE A 362 0.24 8.50 28.86
CA PHE A 362 0.02 8.67 27.42
C PHE A 362 0.58 9.99 26.90
N PHE A 363 1.35 9.91 25.83
CA PHE A 363 1.94 11.03 25.09
C PHE A 363 1.60 10.95 23.59
N SER A 364 1.50 12.12 22.96
CA SER A 364 1.17 12.32 21.53
C SER A 364 2.22 11.79 20.55
N SER A 365 3.49 11.62 20.98
CA SER A 365 4.59 11.27 20.08
C SER A 365 5.57 10.27 20.66
N CYS A 366 6.02 9.36 19.79
CA CYS A 366 7.17 8.47 20.02
C CYS A 366 8.45 9.20 20.43
N ASN A 367 8.67 10.43 19.95
CA ASN A 367 9.84 11.22 20.34
C ASN A 367 9.67 11.78 21.75
N SER A 368 8.45 12.20 22.12
CA SER A 368 8.13 12.65 23.48
C SER A 368 8.26 11.50 24.48
N VAL A 369 7.72 10.30 24.18
CA VAL A 369 7.91 9.10 25.01
C VAL A 369 9.39 8.83 25.26
N LYS A 370 10.21 8.79 24.18
CA LYS A 370 11.65 8.55 24.29
C LYS A 370 12.33 9.61 25.19
N TYR A 371 12.12 10.89 24.89
CA TYR A 371 12.74 11.99 25.63
C TYR A 371 12.33 12.01 27.11
N TYR A 372 11.04 11.87 27.42
CA TYR A 372 10.58 11.89 28.81
C TYR A 372 11.01 10.63 29.58
N ALA A 373 11.15 9.47 28.92
CA ALA A 373 11.73 8.28 29.53
C ALA A 373 13.24 8.43 29.81
N GLU A 374 14.01 8.97 28.87
CA GLU A 374 15.43 9.32 29.10
C GLU A 374 15.55 10.33 30.26
N LEU A 375 14.73 11.38 30.25
CA LEU A 375 14.72 12.44 31.27
C LEU A 375 14.36 11.94 32.67
N LEU A 376 13.29 11.15 32.80
CA LEU A 376 12.81 10.66 34.11
C LEU A 376 13.81 9.70 34.77
N ASN A 377 14.46 8.84 33.97
CA ASN A 377 15.54 7.98 34.45
C ASN A 377 16.79 8.78 34.89
N TYR A 378 17.04 9.98 34.34
CA TYR A 378 18.10 10.89 34.82
C TYR A 378 17.76 11.67 36.11
N ILE A 379 16.52 11.60 36.62
CA ILE A 379 16.06 12.31 37.83
C ILE A 379 15.45 11.34 38.87
N ASP A 380 16.02 10.12 38.90
CA ASP A 380 15.72 9.02 39.82
C ASP A 380 14.24 8.60 39.87
N CYS A 381 13.57 8.69 38.72
CA CYS A 381 12.22 8.19 38.52
C CYS A 381 12.26 7.04 37.48
N PRO A 382 12.39 5.77 37.91
CA PRO A 382 12.46 4.63 37.00
C PRO A 382 11.17 4.49 36.21
N VAL A 383 11.28 4.53 34.88
CA VAL A 383 10.14 4.43 33.96
C VAL A 383 10.45 3.52 32.77
N LEU A 384 9.43 2.76 32.36
CA LEU A 384 9.46 1.90 31.19
C LEU A 384 8.87 2.64 29.98
N ASP A 385 9.49 2.54 28.80
CA ASP A 385 9.01 3.16 27.56
C ASP A 385 8.41 2.14 26.59
N LEU A 386 7.25 2.43 26.00
CA LEU A 386 6.62 1.58 24.97
C LEU A 386 6.04 2.42 23.82
N HIS A 387 6.69 2.37 22.66
CA HIS A 387 6.32 3.16 21.50
C HIS A 387 6.69 2.53 20.15
N GLY A 388 5.97 2.89 19.08
CA GLY A 388 6.01 2.20 17.78
C GLY A 388 7.33 2.24 16.99
N LYS A 389 8.35 2.99 17.45
CA LYS A 389 9.70 3.01 16.84
C LYS A 389 10.68 2.00 17.44
N GLN A 390 10.31 1.33 18.54
CA GLN A 390 11.17 0.34 19.20
C GLN A 390 11.21 -0.99 18.43
N LYS A 391 12.31 -1.74 18.58
CA LYS A 391 12.40 -3.13 18.11
C LYS A 391 11.33 -3.99 18.82
N GLN A 392 10.76 -4.95 18.07
CA GLN A 392 9.67 -5.80 18.58
C GLN A 392 10.02 -6.53 19.88
N GLN A 393 11.22 -7.10 19.97
CA GLN A 393 11.70 -7.79 21.16
C GLN A 393 11.70 -6.91 22.41
N LYS A 394 12.09 -5.62 22.31
CA LYS A 394 11.98 -4.68 23.44
C LYS A 394 10.51 -4.42 23.78
N ARG A 395 9.66 -4.13 22.80
CA ARG A 395 8.22 -3.86 23.02
C ARG A 395 7.55 -5.01 23.76
N THR A 396 7.80 -6.24 23.34
CA THR A 396 7.28 -7.46 23.99
C THR A 396 7.88 -7.66 25.39
N SER A 397 9.20 -7.51 25.57
CA SER A 397 9.85 -7.63 26.87
C SER A 397 9.30 -6.62 27.88
N THR A 398 9.29 -5.34 27.53
CA THR A 398 8.84 -4.24 28.38
C THR A 398 7.33 -4.29 28.65
N PHE A 399 6.53 -4.86 27.74
CA PHE A 399 5.12 -5.14 27.99
C PHE A 399 4.94 -6.22 29.08
N PHE A 400 5.59 -7.37 28.97
CA PHE A 400 5.50 -8.43 29.99
C PHE A 400 6.11 -8.01 31.33
N GLU A 401 7.24 -7.31 31.29
CA GLU A 401 7.87 -6.67 32.46
C GLU A 401 6.88 -5.77 33.21
N PHE A 402 6.19 -4.84 32.53
CA PHE A 402 5.20 -3.98 33.16
C PHE A 402 3.90 -4.72 33.53
N SER A 403 3.49 -5.73 32.76
CA SER A 403 2.29 -6.53 33.07
C SER A 403 2.48 -7.28 34.40
N ASN A 404 3.60 -7.98 34.54
CA ASN A 404 3.95 -8.78 35.72
C ASN A 404 4.34 -7.91 36.93
N ALA A 405 4.78 -6.66 36.72
CA ALA A 405 5.13 -5.75 37.80
C ALA A 405 3.92 -5.34 38.65
N ARG A 406 4.04 -5.51 39.98
CA ARG A 406 3.05 -5.05 40.98
C ARG A 406 3.01 -3.52 41.15
N GLN A 407 4.07 -2.82 40.74
CA GLN A 407 4.23 -1.36 40.84
C GLN A 407 5.06 -0.85 39.66
N GLY A 408 4.96 0.44 39.31
CA GLY A 408 5.83 1.06 38.30
C GLY A 408 5.13 2.09 37.43
N THR A 409 5.88 2.71 36.51
CA THR A 409 5.36 3.68 35.54
C THR A 409 5.71 3.26 34.11
N LEU A 410 4.70 3.09 33.28
CA LEU A 410 4.83 2.90 31.83
C LEU A 410 4.57 4.24 31.12
N ILE A 411 5.41 4.60 30.16
CA ILE A 411 5.27 5.77 29.30
C ILE A 411 5.08 5.31 27.86
N CYS A 412 3.98 5.72 27.23
CA CYS A 412 3.57 5.17 25.94
C CYS A 412 2.85 6.18 25.04
N THR A 413 2.73 5.83 23.76
CA THR A 413 1.73 6.43 22.86
C THR A 413 0.50 5.53 22.76
N ASP A 414 -0.48 5.88 21.92
CA ASP A 414 -1.71 5.11 21.66
C ASP A 414 -1.49 3.67 21.12
N VAL A 415 -0.24 3.28 20.90
CA VAL A 415 0.18 1.87 20.74
C VAL A 415 -0.21 1.00 21.94
N ALA A 416 -0.35 1.58 23.14
CA ALA A 416 -0.79 0.87 24.35
C ALA A 416 -2.28 1.14 24.72
N ALA A 417 -2.99 1.98 23.96
CA ALA A 417 -4.33 2.45 24.35
C ALA A 417 -5.46 1.46 24.00
N ARG A 418 -5.26 0.56 23.03
CA ARG A 418 -6.29 -0.36 22.51
C ARG A 418 -5.80 -1.81 22.58
N GLY A 419 -6.73 -2.77 22.70
CA GLY A 419 -6.40 -4.18 22.91
C GLY A 419 -5.83 -4.48 24.30
N LEU A 420 -4.61 -4.03 24.55
CA LEU A 420 -3.72 -4.54 25.59
C LEU A 420 -4.36 -4.59 26.98
N ASP A 421 -4.35 -5.77 27.57
CA ASP A 421 -4.67 -5.99 28.97
C ASP A 421 -3.42 -5.88 29.83
N ILE A 422 -3.53 -5.06 30.88
CA ILE A 422 -2.48 -4.81 31.85
C ILE A 422 -3.16 -4.85 33.21
N PRO A 423 -2.94 -5.90 34.03
CA PRO A 423 -3.65 -6.07 35.28
C PRO A 423 -3.22 -5.04 36.32
N ALA A 424 -4.17 -4.67 37.19
CA ALA A 424 -3.98 -3.84 38.37
C ALA A 424 -3.30 -2.47 38.14
N VAL A 425 -3.60 -1.79 37.03
CA VAL A 425 -3.20 -0.38 36.82
C VAL A 425 -4.06 0.52 37.70
N ASP A 426 -3.47 1.33 38.58
CA ASP A 426 -4.20 2.25 39.46
C ASP A 426 -4.59 3.57 38.76
N PHE A 427 -3.70 4.11 37.92
CA PHE A 427 -3.82 5.47 37.39
C PHE A 427 -3.47 5.58 35.89
N ILE A 428 -4.32 6.30 35.15
CA ILE A 428 -4.12 6.66 33.74
C ILE A 428 -3.77 8.15 33.60
N VAL A 429 -2.47 8.39 33.45
CA VAL A 429 -1.72 9.59 33.05
C VAL A 429 -2.01 10.14 31.66
N GLN A 430 -3.15 10.76 31.33
CA GLN A 430 -3.30 11.42 30.02
C GLN A 430 -2.58 12.77 30.01
N PHE A 431 -1.25 12.73 29.85
CA PHE A 431 -0.39 13.91 29.83
C PHE A 431 -0.56 14.75 28.56
N ASP A 432 -0.70 14.09 27.40
CA ASP A 432 -1.21 14.73 26.20
C ASP A 432 -2.65 14.27 25.93
N PRO A 433 -3.59 15.18 25.62
CA PRO A 433 -4.94 14.78 25.26
C PRO A 433 -4.96 13.92 23.98
N PRO A 434 -5.97 13.06 23.79
CA PRO A 434 -6.11 12.25 22.59
C PRO A 434 -6.71 13.07 21.43
N ASP A 435 -6.37 12.70 20.20
CA ASP A 435 -6.89 13.31 18.97
C ASP A 435 -8.43 13.30 18.84
N ASN A 436 -9.12 12.41 19.56
CA ASN A 436 -10.57 12.22 19.53
C ASN A 436 -11.10 11.52 20.80
N THR A 437 -12.43 11.54 20.99
CA THR A 437 -13.10 10.98 22.18
C THR A 437 -13.08 9.44 22.27
N ARG A 438 -12.90 8.70 21.16
CA ARG A 438 -12.81 7.23 21.23
C ARG A 438 -11.49 6.79 21.83
N ASP A 439 -10.38 7.39 21.39
CA ASP A 439 -9.07 7.14 22.00
C ASP A 439 -9.01 7.55 23.48
N TYR A 440 -9.76 8.57 23.92
CA TYR A 440 -9.97 8.82 25.35
C TYR A 440 -10.57 7.60 26.07
N ILE A 441 -11.70 7.09 25.58
CA ILE A 441 -12.41 5.94 26.18
C ILE A 441 -11.50 4.69 26.21
N HIS A 442 -10.76 4.40 25.14
CA HIS A 442 -9.86 3.26 25.09
C HIS A 442 -8.67 3.40 26.06
N ARG A 443 -8.07 4.60 26.17
CA ARG A 443 -6.97 4.93 27.12
C ARG A 443 -7.41 4.73 28.56
N VAL A 444 -8.59 5.25 28.96
CA VAL A 444 -9.08 5.11 30.33
C VAL A 444 -9.50 3.66 30.63
N GLY A 445 -9.99 2.93 29.62
CA GLY A 445 -10.22 1.49 29.67
C GLY A 445 -8.96 0.60 29.79
N ARG A 446 -7.79 1.16 30.16
CA ARG A 446 -6.62 0.41 30.65
C ARG A 446 -6.58 0.25 32.18
N THR A 447 -7.41 0.98 32.93
CA THR A 447 -7.67 0.76 34.37
C THR A 447 -9.12 0.33 34.58
N ALA A 448 -9.55 0.08 35.82
CA ALA A 448 -10.90 -0.36 36.19
C ALA A 448 -11.40 -1.59 35.37
N ARG A 449 -10.62 -2.68 35.42
CA ARG A 449 -10.86 -3.93 34.66
C ARG A 449 -11.31 -5.08 35.56
N GLY A 450 -12.14 -5.98 35.03
CA GLY A 450 -12.86 -6.97 35.83
C GLY A 450 -14.12 -6.37 36.48
N ALA A 451 -14.90 -7.19 37.19
CA ALA A 451 -16.14 -6.75 37.84
C ALA A 451 -15.86 -5.73 38.97
N ASP A 452 -14.93 -6.06 39.86
CA ASP A 452 -14.57 -5.24 41.04
C ASP A 452 -13.44 -4.24 40.78
N GLY A 453 -13.08 -4.04 39.50
CA GLY A 453 -11.94 -3.24 39.07
C GLY A 453 -12.13 -1.75 39.37
N LYS A 454 -11.43 -1.23 40.38
CA LYS A 454 -11.39 0.22 40.69
C LYS A 454 -10.19 0.88 40.02
N GLY A 455 -10.39 2.08 39.47
CA GLY A 455 -9.37 2.78 38.69
C GLY A 455 -9.56 4.30 38.62
N ARG A 456 -8.47 5.02 38.29
CA ARG A 456 -8.47 6.49 38.19
C ARG A 456 -7.88 6.98 36.87
N SER A 457 -8.52 7.96 36.24
CA SER A 457 -8.00 8.66 35.05
C SER A 457 -7.84 10.15 35.32
N LEU A 458 -6.73 10.72 34.84
CA LEU A 458 -6.40 12.13 34.97
C LEU A 458 -6.02 12.70 33.60
N LEU A 459 -6.74 13.72 33.15
CA LEU A 459 -6.51 14.41 31.87
C LEU A 459 -5.85 15.77 32.11
N PHE A 460 -4.68 16.00 31.51
CA PHE A 460 -4.03 17.31 31.53
C PHE A 460 -4.53 18.14 30.34
N LEU A 461 -5.17 19.28 30.63
CA LEU A 461 -5.61 20.25 29.63
C LEU A 461 -4.95 21.61 29.86
N GLN A 462 -4.59 22.28 28.76
CA GLN A 462 -4.26 23.71 28.78
C GLN A 462 -5.55 24.56 28.74
N PRO A 463 -5.53 25.83 29.17
CA PRO A 463 -6.71 26.71 29.12
C PRO A 463 -7.35 26.91 27.73
N ASN A 464 -6.59 26.71 26.65
CA ASN A 464 -7.11 26.71 25.26
C ASN A 464 -7.67 25.35 24.81
N GLU A 465 -7.34 24.25 25.48
CA GLU A 465 -7.78 22.88 25.16
C GLU A 465 -9.18 22.55 25.77
N VAL A 466 -9.75 23.45 26.58
CA VAL A 466 -11.02 23.29 27.33
C VAL A 466 -12.20 22.85 26.45
N GLY A 467 -12.23 23.22 25.17
CA GLY A 467 -13.27 22.80 24.22
C GLY A 467 -13.40 21.28 24.05
N PHE A 468 -12.36 20.51 24.40
CA PHE A 468 -12.42 19.04 24.42
C PHE A 468 -13.44 18.50 25.45
N LEU A 469 -13.65 19.20 26.57
CA LEU A 469 -14.62 18.81 27.60
C LEU A 469 -16.05 18.79 27.06
N THR A 470 -16.38 19.66 26.10
CA THR A 470 -17.68 19.64 25.41
C THR A 470 -17.85 18.35 24.61
N HIS A 471 -16.81 17.91 23.89
CA HIS A 471 -16.83 16.65 23.13
C HIS A 471 -16.89 15.40 24.02
N LEU A 472 -16.32 15.45 25.24
CA LEU A 472 -16.50 14.39 26.25
C LEU A 472 -17.95 14.33 26.76
N LYS A 473 -18.56 15.49 27.05
CA LYS A 473 -19.97 15.59 27.47
C LYS A 473 -20.93 15.06 26.40
N THR A 474 -20.73 15.42 25.12
CA THR A 474 -21.52 14.87 24.00
C THR A 474 -21.42 13.35 23.91
N ALA A 475 -20.26 12.76 24.24
CA ALA A 475 -20.04 11.32 24.23
C ALA A 475 -20.48 10.60 25.53
N ARG A 476 -21.27 11.24 26.39
CA ARG A 476 -21.73 10.70 27.70
C ARG A 476 -20.57 10.24 28.61
N VAL A 477 -19.46 11.00 28.63
CA VAL A 477 -18.31 10.78 29.52
C VAL A 477 -18.30 11.84 30.63
N PRO A 478 -18.65 11.51 31.88
CA PRO A 478 -18.56 12.44 33.00
C PRO A 478 -17.10 12.60 33.44
N VAL A 479 -16.67 13.84 33.67
CA VAL A 479 -15.33 14.18 34.17
C VAL A 479 -15.40 15.31 35.20
N VAL A 480 -14.65 15.18 36.29
CA VAL A 480 -14.60 16.13 37.41
C VAL A 480 -13.33 16.97 37.36
N GLU A 481 -13.36 18.23 37.78
CA GLU A 481 -12.14 19.05 37.89
C GLU A 481 -11.36 18.74 39.17
N PHE A 482 -10.04 18.53 39.06
CA PHE A 482 -9.16 18.28 40.20
C PHE A 482 -8.16 19.43 40.41
N GLU A 483 -8.40 20.25 41.42
CA GLU A 483 -7.41 21.24 41.87
C GLU A 483 -6.21 20.56 42.56
N PHE A 484 -5.00 20.79 42.02
CA PHE A 484 -3.76 20.35 42.66
C PHE A 484 -3.13 21.50 43.47
N PRO A 485 -3.05 21.40 44.82
CA PRO A 485 -2.58 22.51 45.64
C PRO A 485 -1.09 22.78 45.38
N PRO A 486 -0.69 24.03 45.03
CA PRO A 486 0.67 24.33 44.57
C PRO A 486 1.76 24.04 45.60
N LYS A 487 1.41 24.04 46.90
CA LYS A 487 2.27 23.64 48.02
C LYS A 487 2.81 22.19 47.91
N LYS A 488 2.29 21.35 47.02
CA LYS A 488 2.72 19.95 46.82
C LYS A 488 3.52 19.73 45.53
N ILE A 489 3.83 20.78 44.77
CA ILE A 489 4.61 20.69 43.52
C ILE A 489 6.11 20.83 43.85
N LYS A 490 6.92 19.81 43.50
CA LYS A 490 8.37 19.79 43.73
C LYS A 490 9.06 20.65 42.66
N ASN A 491 9.68 21.78 43.03
CA ASN A 491 10.30 22.71 42.08
C ASN A 491 11.63 22.16 41.52
N VAL A 492 11.55 21.42 40.42
CA VAL A 492 12.70 20.84 39.71
C VAL A 492 13.14 21.61 38.45
N GLN A 493 12.49 22.73 38.11
CA GLN A 493 12.68 23.42 36.82
C GLN A 493 14.15 23.82 36.57
N SER A 494 14.82 24.40 37.56
CA SER A 494 16.23 24.81 37.47
C SER A 494 17.19 23.62 37.40
N GLN A 495 16.80 22.44 37.89
CA GLN A 495 17.57 21.20 37.75
C GLN A 495 17.44 20.63 36.33
N LEU A 496 16.24 20.66 35.76
CA LEU A 496 15.94 20.23 34.39
C LEU A 496 16.70 21.07 33.36
N GLU A 497 16.56 22.40 33.42
CA GLU A 497 17.24 23.35 32.52
C GLU A 497 18.77 23.19 32.60
N ARG A 498 19.32 22.96 33.81
CA ARG A 498 20.76 22.70 34.04
C ARG A 498 21.22 21.34 33.50
N LEU A 499 20.37 20.31 33.56
CA LEU A 499 20.67 18.98 33.04
C LEU A 499 20.67 18.99 31.50
N ILE A 500 19.64 19.58 30.90
CA ILE A 500 19.45 19.72 29.44
C ILE A 500 20.45 20.72 28.83
N GLY A 501 20.90 21.71 29.60
CA GLY A 501 22.01 22.59 29.23
C GLY A 501 23.38 21.89 29.20
N LYS A 502 23.57 20.82 29.99
CA LYS A 502 24.85 20.08 30.09
C LYS A 502 24.93 18.82 29.21
N ASN A 503 23.85 18.05 29.11
CA ASN A 503 23.85 16.78 28.38
C ASN A 503 23.41 17.00 26.91
N TYR A 504 24.38 16.99 25.99
CA TYR A 504 24.14 17.18 24.56
C TYR A 504 23.13 16.19 23.96
N TYR A 505 23.19 14.90 24.33
CA TYR A 505 22.27 13.87 23.81
C TYR A 505 20.84 14.12 24.29
N LEU A 506 20.66 14.44 25.57
CA LEU A 506 19.35 14.78 26.13
C LEU A 506 18.81 16.08 25.52
N GLN A 507 19.67 17.08 25.27
CA GLN A 507 19.28 18.32 24.60
C GLN A 507 18.82 18.09 23.15
N GLN A 508 19.47 17.17 22.42
CA GLN A 508 19.05 16.80 21.07
C GLN A 508 17.73 16.02 21.09
N SER A 509 17.58 15.07 22.03
CA SER A 509 16.32 14.34 22.27
C SER A 509 15.16 15.30 22.57
N ALA A 510 15.38 16.28 23.46
CA ALA A 510 14.43 17.34 23.79
C ALA A 510 14.00 18.17 22.56
N LYS A 511 14.94 18.53 21.66
CA LYS A 511 14.64 19.29 20.43
C LYS A 511 13.78 18.48 19.47
N GLU A 512 14.06 17.18 19.35
CA GLU A 512 13.30 16.26 18.49
C GLU A 512 11.93 15.89 19.09
N ALA A 513 11.80 15.91 20.41
CA ALA A 513 10.53 15.76 21.13
C ALA A 513 9.65 17.01 21.01
N PHE A 514 10.16 18.19 21.38
CA PHE A 514 9.46 19.49 21.25
C PHE A 514 8.97 19.70 19.81
N ARG A 515 9.83 19.47 18.81
CA ARG A 515 9.41 19.52 17.40
C ARG A 515 8.30 18.52 17.10
N SER A 516 8.42 17.27 17.54
CA SER A 516 7.40 16.26 17.23
C SER A 516 6.08 16.48 17.95
N TYR A 517 6.08 17.08 19.13
CA TYR A 517 4.87 17.50 19.85
C TYR A 517 4.12 18.58 19.06
N LEU A 518 4.81 19.62 18.60
CA LEU A 518 4.21 20.67 17.76
C LEU A 518 3.66 20.12 16.43
N HIS A 519 4.35 19.16 15.80
CA HIS A 519 3.84 18.50 14.59
C HIS A 519 2.64 17.58 14.88
N ALA A 520 2.58 16.90 16.03
CA ALA A 520 1.43 16.09 16.43
C ALA A 520 0.19 16.97 16.71
N TYR A 521 0.36 18.03 17.50
CA TYR A 521 -0.69 19.01 17.81
C TYR A 521 -1.24 19.67 16.53
N ALA A 522 -0.35 20.02 15.57
CA ALA A 522 -0.74 20.54 14.26
C ALA A 522 -1.50 19.53 13.37
N SER A 523 -1.41 18.24 13.67
CA SER A 523 -2.10 17.16 12.94
C SER A 523 -3.42 16.71 13.57
N HIS A 524 -3.75 17.17 14.78
CA HIS A 524 -5.00 16.81 15.47
C HIS A 524 -6.25 17.11 14.62
N SER A 525 -7.24 16.22 14.74
CA SER A 525 -8.50 16.29 13.98
C SER A 525 -9.38 17.47 14.44
N LEU A 526 -9.47 17.69 15.76
CA LEU A 526 -10.25 18.77 16.40
C LEU A 526 -9.51 20.12 16.38
N ARG A 527 -9.20 20.63 15.18
CA ARG A 527 -8.45 21.90 14.96
C ARG A 527 -9.09 23.15 15.58
N SER A 528 -10.39 23.11 15.85
CA SER A 528 -11.12 24.18 16.56
C SER A 528 -10.69 24.31 18.03
N VAL A 529 -10.30 23.19 18.65
CA VAL A 529 -9.78 23.11 20.02
C VAL A 529 -8.24 23.20 19.99
N TYR A 530 -7.60 22.37 19.19
CA TYR A 530 -6.14 22.23 19.15
C TYR A 530 -5.49 23.16 18.12
N ASP A 531 -5.64 24.47 18.36
CA ASP A 531 -5.06 25.51 17.51
C ASP A 531 -3.60 25.82 17.88
N VAL A 532 -2.67 25.50 16.98
CA VAL A 532 -1.22 25.75 17.12
C VAL A 532 -0.91 27.24 17.29
N HIS A 533 -1.69 28.13 16.67
CA HIS A 533 -1.46 29.57 16.74
C HIS A 533 -1.86 30.17 18.10
N LYS A 534 -2.62 29.43 18.92
CA LYS A 534 -2.98 29.80 20.29
C LYS A 534 -2.03 29.23 21.35
N LEU A 535 -1.03 28.43 20.97
CA LEU A 535 -0.03 27.90 21.89
C LEU A 535 1.04 28.95 22.25
N ASP A 536 1.27 29.14 23.55
CA ASP A 536 2.44 29.86 24.06
C ASP A 536 3.70 29.00 23.87
N LEU A 537 4.39 29.21 22.75
CA LEU A 537 5.60 28.47 22.39
C LEU A 537 6.75 28.67 23.41
N ALA A 538 6.75 29.73 24.22
CA ALA A 538 7.74 29.94 25.26
C ALA A 538 7.44 29.08 26.49
N LYS A 539 6.17 29.03 26.96
CA LYS A 539 5.75 28.10 28.02
C LYS A 539 5.92 26.64 27.60
N VAL A 540 5.58 26.30 26.35
CA VAL A 540 5.80 24.93 25.83
C VAL A 540 7.29 24.62 25.76
N ALA A 541 8.15 25.52 25.29
CA ALA A 541 9.60 25.26 25.27
C ALA A 541 10.18 25.02 26.68
N LYS A 542 9.69 25.79 27.67
CA LYS A 542 10.05 25.64 29.08
C LYS A 542 9.62 24.29 29.69
N SER A 543 8.52 23.68 29.22
CA SER A 543 8.08 22.34 29.64
C SER A 543 8.95 21.19 29.08
N PHE A 544 9.65 21.45 27.98
CA PHE A 544 10.75 20.62 27.48
C PHE A 544 12.12 21.07 28.03
N GLY A 545 12.15 21.90 29.08
CA GLY A 545 13.37 22.30 29.79
C GLY A 545 14.29 23.25 29.02
N PHE A 546 13.78 23.97 28.02
CA PHE A 546 14.54 25.02 27.33
C PHE A 546 14.29 26.40 27.95
N THR A 547 15.37 27.13 28.22
CA THR A 547 15.31 28.54 28.65
C THR A 547 14.94 29.51 27.52
N THR A 548 15.10 29.09 26.26
CA THR A 548 14.71 29.84 25.05
C THR A 548 14.12 28.90 24.01
N PRO A 549 13.04 29.28 23.30
CA PRO A 549 12.36 28.38 22.36
C PRO A 549 13.26 28.02 21.17
N PRO A 550 13.54 26.72 20.91
CA PRO A 550 14.34 26.32 19.76
C PRO A 550 13.57 26.58 18.45
N ARG A 551 14.26 27.09 17.43
CA ARG A 551 13.65 27.39 16.12
C ARG A 551 13.12 26.13 15.44
N VAL A 552 11.80 26.07 15.25
CA VAL A 552 11.10 24.99 14.54
C VAL A 552 10.27 25.59 13.40
N ASP A 553 10.61 25.22 12.17
CA ASP A 553 9.79 25.57 11.00
C ASP A 553 8.51 24.70 11.03
N ILE A 554 7.37 25.32 11.34
CA ILE A 554 6.04 24.70 11.24
C ILE A 554 5.45 25.10 9.89
N SER A 555 5.55 24.22 8.89
CA SER A 555 4.98 24.42 7.56
C SER A 555 3.46 24.18 7.57
N LEU A 556 2.71 25.13 8.13
CA LEU A 556 1.25 25.17 8.01
C LEU A 556 0.85 25.50 6.56
N GLY A 557 -0.05 24.70 5.99
CA GLY A 557 -0.56 24.91 4.65
C GLY A 557 -1.48 26.14 4.59
N GLN A 558 -1.32 26.96 3.55
CA GLN A 558 -2.17 28.12 3.31
C GLN A 558 -3.60 27.69 2.93
N SER A 559 -4.52 27.63 3.90
CA SER A 559 -5.97 27.49 3.64
C SER A 559 -6.85 28.35 4.54
N MET A 560 -6.28 29.36 5.22
CA MET A 560 -7.00 30.33 6.04
C MET A 560 -6.68 31.74 5.50
N GLY A 561 -7.53 32.25 4.61
CA GLY A 561 -7.23 33.47 3.86
C GLY A 561 -8.37 34.05 3.00
N ARG A 562 -9.62 33.62 3.21
CA ARG A 562 -10.82 34.16 2.54
C ARG A 562 -12.00 34.31 3.50
N ASP A 563 -11.77 35.04 4.58
CA ASP A 563 -12.83 35.75 5.31
C ASP A 563 -12.33 37.14 5.68
N ARG A 564 -12.71 38.13 4.86
CA ARG A 564 -12.61 39.54 5.23
C ARG A 564 -13.71 40.34 4.53
N VAL A 565 -14.56 40.96 5.35
CA VAL A 565 -15.78 41.67 4.94
C VAL A 565 -15.46 42.84 4.02
N GLN A 566 -16.38 43.15 3.10
CA GLN A 566 -16.26 44.24 2.14
C GLN A 566 -16.17 45.62 2.84
N GLY A 567 -15.23 46.45 2.38
CA GLY A 567 -15.10 47.87 2.75
C GLY A 567 -14.94 48.75 1.51
N ARG A 568 -15.55 49.94 1.49
CA ARG A 568 -15.63 50.80 0.30
C ARG A 568 -14.33 51.59 0.03
N ARG A 569 -14.01 51.68 -1.27
CA ARG A 569 -13.32 52.76 -2.03
C ARG A 569 -12.62 53.90 -1.26
N SER A 570 -11.40 54.22 -1.71
CA SER A 570 -11.09 55.59 -2.18
C SER A 570 -9.98 55.60 -3.25
N TYR A 571 -9.61 56.79 -3.74
CA TYR A 571 -8.90 57.05 -5.00
C TYR A 571 -7.52 57.71 -4.78
N GLY A 572 -6.57 57.51 -5.70
CA GLY A 572 -5.67 58.60 -6.13
C GLY A 572 -4.17 58.60 -5.77
N SER A 573 -3.41 59.28 -6.64
CA SER A 573 -2.07 59.90 -6.48
C SER A 573 -0.83 59.06 -6.12
N GLN A 574 -0.02 58.78 -7.14
CA GLN A 574 1.42 59.11 -7.17
C GLN A 574 1.62 60.66 -7.13
N PRO A 575 2.81 61.28 -6.85
CA PRO A 575 4.12 60.87 -7.40
C PRO A 575 5.43 61.27 -6.64
N ARG A 576 6.60 61.01 -7.28
CA ARG A 576 7.89 61.75 -7.17
C ARG A 576 8.67 61.68 -5.83
N GLN A 577 9.94 62.11 -5.71
CA GLN A 577 11.19 62.03 -6.52
C GLN A 577 12.34 62.58 -5.63
N GLY A 578 13.60 62.14 -5.82
CA GLY A 578 14.79 62.65 -5.10
C GLY A 578 15.55 61.52 -4.38
N SER A 579 16.84 61.18 -4.63
CA SER A 579 18.08 61.96 -4.83
C SER A 579 18.67 62.50 -3.50
N SER A 580 19.99 62.45 -3.22
CA SER A 580 21.13 61.76 -3.86
C SER A 580 22.37 61.73 -2.94
N ARG A 581 23.47 61.09 -3.41
CA ARG A 581 24.86 61.12 -2.88
C ARG A 581 25.13 60.33 -1.58
N GLY A 582 26.32 59.74 -1.38
CA GLY A 582 27.42 59.53 -2.32
C GLY A 582 28.81 59.40 -1.68
N ARG A 583 29.79 58.92 -2.49
CA ARG A 583 31.21 58.60 -2.16
C ARG A 583 31.42 57.26 -1.41
N GLY A 584 32.44 56.45 -1.72
CA GLY A 584 33.35 56.51 -2.88
C GLY A 584 34.67 55.72 -2.71
N ARG A 585 35.31 55.39 -3.85
CA ARG A 585 36.57 54.62 -4.04
C ARG A 585 36.45 53.09 -3.78
N GLY A 586 37.11 52.22 -4.56
CA GLY A 586 37.77 52.43 -5.87
C GLY A 586 38.88 51.41 -6.22
N ARG A 587 39.01 51.10 -7.53
CA ARG A 587 39.95 50.16 -8.19
C ARG A 587 39.71 48.64 -7.90
N GLY A 588 39.93 47.72 -8.84
CA GLY A 588 40.11 47.89 -10.30
C GLY A 588 40.98 46.81 -10.97
N GLY A 589 40.49 46.25 -12.09
CA GLY A 589 41.21 45.26 -12.93
C GLY A 589 41.23 43.83 -12.38
N MET A 590 41.53 42.80 -13.17
CA MET A 590 41.64 42.69 -14.64
C MET A 590 41.45 41.21 -15.05
N SER A 591 40.96 40.94 -16.25
CA SER A 591 40.81 39.57 -16.81
C SER A 591 42.16 38.98 -17.25
N ILE A 592 42.25 37.64 -17.37
CA ILE A 592 42.93 36.95 -18.50
C ILE A 592 42.58 35.46 -18.52
N ASP A 593 42.53 34.90 -19.72
CA ASP A 593 42.23 33.49 -20.04
C ASP A 593 43.41 32.55 -19.82
N ILE A 594 43.13 31.24 -19.67
CA ILE A 594 43.99 30.20 -20.23
C ILE A 594 43.12 29.16 -20.95
N LEU A 595 43.40 28.99 -22.24
CA LEU A 595 42.92 27.93 -23.13
C LEU A 595 44.04 26.88 -23.28
N MET A 596 43.73 25.58 -23.32
CA MET A 596 44.24 24.59 -24.32
C MET A 596 44.11 23.11 -23.89
N THR A 597 43.31 22.37 -24.67
CA THR A 597 43.70 21.20 -25.50
C THR A 597 44.28 19.89 -24.89
N MET A 598 43.98 18.78 -25.59
CA MET A 598 44.59 17.43 -25.59
C MET A 598 44.08 16.33 -24.64
N GLY A 599 43.75 15.19 -25.26
CA GLY A 599 44.08 13.82 -24.80
C GLY A 599 44.87 13.14 -25.94
N PRO A 600 44.83 11.80 -26.14
CA PRO A 600 44.35 10.71 -25.28
C PRO A 600 45.38 9.55 -25.12
N SER A 601 45.20 8.61 -24.17
CA SER A 601 45.70 7.22 -24.33
C SER A 601 45.25 6.17 -23.29
N TYR A 602 45.33 4.92 -23.76
CA TYR A 602 45.29 3.61 -23.09
C TYR A 602 46.19 3.53 -21.82
N ARG A 603 46.08 2.55 -20.89
CA ARG A 603 46.12 1.07 -21.12
C ARG A 603 45.76 0.22 -19.88
N ASN A 604 45.59 -1.09 -20.11
CA ASN A 604 45.21 -2.22 -19.23
C ASN A 604 45.81 -2.30 -17.80
N TRP A 605 44.98 -2.77 -16.86
CA TRP A 605 45.17 -3.91 -15.90
C TRP A 605 43.73 -4.43 -15.57
N GLY A 606 43.44 -5.63 -15.06
CA GLY A 606 44.22 -6.84 -14.71
C GLY A 606 43.23 -7.87 -14.12
N ILE A 607 43.38 -9.17 -14.42
CA ILE A 607 42.34 -10.22 -14.19
C ILE A 607 42.08 -10.51 -12.70
N GLY A 608 40.83 -10.84 -12.35
CA GLY A 608 40.45 -11.38 -11.03
C GLY A 608 39.07 -12.07 -11.03
N VAL A 609 38.96 -13.27 -11.61
CA VAL A 609 37.72 -14.08 -11.60
C VAL A 609 37.93 -15.31 -10.71
N VAL A 610 37.11 -15.44 -9.67
CA VAL A 610 36.99 -16.68 -8.89
C VAL A 610 35.76 -17.43 -9.38
N LEU A 611 36.00 -18.59 -9.99
CA LEU A 611 34.96 -19.60 -10.25
C LEU A 611 34.82 -20.49 -9.01
N LEU A 612 33.58 -20.69 -8.57
CA LEU A 612 33.22 -21.82 -7.70
C LEU A 612 32.47 -22.83 -8.57
N ASP A 613 33.06 -24.01 -8.71
CA ASP A 613 32.46 -25.15 -9.38
C ASP A 613 31.54 -25.91 -8.41
N LEU A 614 30.45 -26.47 -8.94
CA LEU A 614 29.52 -27.31 -8.19
C LEU A 614 28.70 -28.16 -9.15
N SER A 615 29.30 -29.27 -9.58
CA SER A 615 28.61 -30.36 -10.26
C SER A 615 27.79 -31.18 -9.27
N MET A 616 26.60 -31.64 -9.67
CA MET A 616 25.97 -32.80 -9.03
C MET A 616 24.95 -33.50 -9.94
N ASN A 617 24.81 -34.81 -9.72
CA ASN A 617 24.21 -35.76 -10.66
C ASN A 617 22.68 -35.67 -10.78
N VAL A 618 22.16 -36.03 -11.95
CA VAL A 618 20.75 -36.39 -12.13
C VAL A 618 20.59 -37.88 -11.85
N SER A 619 19.73 -38.24 -10.90
CA SER A 619 19.33 -39.63 -10.63
C SER A 619 17.86 -39.83 -10.97
N VAL A 620 17.57 -40.83 -11.82
CA VAL A 620 16.20 -41.16 -12.27
C VAL A 620 15.58 -42.17 -11.32
N VAL A 621 14.36 -41.91 -10.82
CA VAL A 621 13.58 -42.85 -10.01
C VAL A 621 12.22 -43.11 -10.69
N ARG A 622 11.80 -44.37 -10.72
CA ARG A 622 10.60 -44.86 -11.44
C ARG A 622 9.33 -44.76 -10.57
N ARG A 623 8.17 -44.62 -11.21
CA ARG A 623 6.84 -44.90 -10.61
C ARG A 623 6.59 -46.43 -10.53
N PRO A 624 5.88 -46.92 -9.51
CA PRO A 624 5.03 -48.11 -9.59
C PRO A 624 3.54 -47.72 -9.81
N PRO A 625 2.69 -48.59 -10.38
CA PRO A 625 1.27 -48.31 -10.62
C PRO A 625 0.30 -49.12 -9.74
N ALA A 626 -0.80 -48.49 -9.33
CA ALA A 626 -2.04 -49.15 -8.90
C ALA A 626 -3.21 -48.14 -9.01
N SER A 627 -4.47 -48.51 -9.22
CA SER A 627 -5.14 -49.41 -10.18
C SER A 627 -6.62 -49.48 -9.74
N ARG A 628 -7.52 -49.65 -10.71
CA ARG A 628 -8.93 -50.08 -10.58
C ARG A 628 -10.02 -49.13 -10.03
N HIS A 629 -11.02 -49.01 -10.91
CA HIS A 629 -12.48 -49.01 -10.65
C HIS A 629 -13.19 -47.68 -10.35
N TRP A 630 -13.70 -47.11 -11.45
CA TRP A 630 -14.96 -46.38 -11.48
C TRP A 630 -16.11 -47.22 -10.91
N ARG A 631 -17.04 -46.57 -10.20
CA ARG A 631 -18.46 -46.96 -10.15
C ARG A 631 -19.32 -45.72 -10.40
N SER A 632 -20.32 -45.87 -11.24
CA SER A 632 -21.29 -44.83 -11.53
C SER A 632 -22.39 -44.78 -10.46
N SER A 633 -22.82 -43.57 -10.13
CA SER A 633 -24.24 -43.29 -9.92
C SER A 633 -24.48 -41.81 -10.21
N ALA A 634 -25.52 -41.51 -10.97
CA ALA A 634 -25.97 -40.16 -11.23
C ALA A 634 -27.38 -39.99 -10.66
N ALA A 635 -27.59 -38.99 -9.81
CA ALA A 635 -28.90 -38.39 -9.56
C ALA A 635 -28.76 -37.12 -8.70
N TRP A 636 -29.34 -36.01 -9.18
CA TRP A 636 -29.98 -34.90 -8.42
C TRP A 636 -29.16 -34.27 -7.26
N SER A 637 -28.97 -32.95 -7.18
CA SER A 637 -29.91 -31.86 -7.51
C SER A 637 -29.21 -30.55 -7.88
N HIS A 638 -29.79 -29.77 -8.80
CA HIS A 638 -29.45 -28.34 -8.92
C HIS A 638 -29.91 -27.56 -7.69
N HIS A 639 -29.04 -26.72 -7.11
CA HIS A 639 -29.32 -25.30 -6.77
C HIS A 639 -28.12 -24.63 -6.06
N ARG A 640 -27.30 -23.91 -6.83
CA ARG A 640 -26.78 -22.56 -6.52
C ARG A 640 -26.11 -22.00 -7.76
N ILE A 641 -26.49 -20.77 -8.12
CA ILE A 641 -26.14 -20.15 -9.40
C ILE A 641 -24.80 -19.42 -9.23
N SER A 642 -23.82 -19.73 -10.08
CA SER A 642 -22.70 -18.82 -10.33
C SER A 642 -23.23 -17.65 -11.16
N ALA A 643 -23.26 -16.45 -10.57
CA ALA A 643 -23.70 -15.24 -11.27
C ALA A 643 -22.95 -15.06 -12.61
N HIS A 644 -23.69 -14.69 -13.65
CA HIS A 644 -23.15 -14.46 -14.98
C HIS A 644 -22.11 -13.32 -14.90
N PRO A 645 -20.97 -13.36 -15.65
CA PRO A 645 -20.00 -12.27 -15.63
C PRO A 645 -20.57 -10.87 -15.93
N MET A 646 -21.70 -10.78 -16.64
CA MET A 646 -22.43 -9.53 -16.86
C MET A 646 -23.17 -9.03 -15.62
N GLU A 647 -23.76 -9.92 -14.81
CA GLU A 647 -24.48 -9.53 -13.58
C GLU A 647 -23.51 -8.93 -12.54
N ALA A 648 -22.31 -9.51 -12.45
CA ALA A 648 -21.23 -8.98 -11.61
C ALA A 648 -20.71 -7.63 -12.12
N HIS A 649 -20.70 -7.43 -13.45
CA HIS A 649 -20.37 -6.16 -14.08
C HIS A 649 -21.42 -5.09 -13.78
N ASP A 650 -22.68 -5.36 -14.07
CA ASP A 650 -23.81 -4.44 -13.86
C ASP A 650 -23.92 -3.98 -12.40
N ALA A 651 -23.68 -4.89 -11.43
CA ALA A 651 -23.63 -4.56 -10.01
C ALA A 651 -22.47 -3.61 -9.65
N ALA A 652 -21.30 -3.77 -10.28
CA ALA A 652 -20.17 -2.85 -10.11
C ALA A 652 -20.44 -1.48 -10.75
N VAL A 653 -21.04 -1.46 -11.94
CA VAL A 653 -21.47 -0.23 -12.64
C VAL A 653 -22.51 0.53 -11.82
N ALA A 654 -23.50 -0.14 -11.23
CA ALA A 654 -24.49 0.48 -10.36
C ALA A 654 -23.85 1.15 -9.11
N SER A 655 -22.84 0.52 -8.51
CA SER A 655 -22.08 1.10 -7.40
C SER A 655 -21.29 2.35 -7.82
N ILE A 656 -20.66 2.32 -8.99
CA ILE A 656 -19.95 3.47 -9.58
C ILE A 656 -20.92 4.61 -9.88
N ALA A 657 -22.08 4.30 -10.47
CA ALA A 657 -23.15 5.25 -10.77
C ALA A 657 -23.66 5.99 -9.52
N ALA A 658 -23.95 5.26 -8.44
CA ALA A 658 -24.37 5.84 -7.16
C ALA A 658 -23.28 6.76 -6.55
N GLN A 659 -22.00 6.39 -6.66
CA GLN A 659 -20.88 7.23 -6.24
C GLN A 659 -20.76 8.50 -7.08
N VAL A 660 -20.79 8.40 -8.42
CA VAL A 660 -20.74 9.56 -9.33
C VAL A 660 -21.89 10.53 -9.03
N LYS A 661 -23.12 10.01 -8.87
CA LYS A 661 -24.29 10.82 -8.48
C LYS A 661 -24.06 11.58 -7.17
N THR A 662 -23.50 10.92 -6.17
CA THR A 662 -23.17 11.55 -4.86
C THR A 662 -22.14 12.67 -5.01
N PHE A 663 -21.20 12.58 -5.96
CA PHE A 663 -20.27 13.67 -6.29
C PHE A 663 -20.94 14.79 -7.08
N TYR A 664 -21.90 14.47 -7.96
CA TYR A 664 -22.68 15.45 -8.73
C TYR A 664 -23.58 16.31 -7.84
N GLU A 665 -24.37 15.69 -6.97
CA GLU A 665 -25.26 16.37 -6.01
C GLU A 665 -24.48 17.34 -5.10
N ARG A 666 -23.18 17.09 -4.90
CA ARG A 666 -22.25 17.92 -4.09
C ARG A 666 -21.36 18.83 -4.94
N GLN A 667 -21.50 18.82 -6.27
CA GLN A 667 -20.66 19.53 -7.26
C GLN A 667 -19.14 19.37 -7.01
N LYS A 668 -18.70 18.18 -6.57
CA LYS A 668 -17.33 17.93 -6.10
C LYS A 668 -16.51 17.10 -7.12
N PRO A 669 -15.41 17.62 -7.69
CA PRO A 669 -14.64 16.94 -8.74
C PRO A 669 -13.90 15.69 -8.25
N PHE A 670 -14.39 14.50 -8.56
CA PHE A 670 -13.73 13.23 -8.22
C PHE A 670 -12.52 12.91 -9.14
N ARG A 671 -11.73 11.90 -8.73
CA ARG A 671 -10.69 11.25 -9.57
C ARG A 671 -10.96 9.75 -9.68
N ILE A 672 -10.60 9.14 -10.81
CA ILE A 672 -10.84 7.70 -11.06
C ILE A 672 -9.60 6.89 -10.68
N TYR A 673 -9.74 5.88 -9.83
CA TYR A 673 -8.69 4.93 -9.47
C TYR A 673 -8.78 3.64 -10.30
N HIS A 674 -7.73 3.42 -11.09
CA HIS A 674 -7.62 2.37 -12.11
C HIS A 674 -6.70 1.20 -11.65
N GLY A 675 -6.49 1.02 -10.35
CA GLY A 675 -5.55 0.01 -9.84
C GLY A 675 -4.08 0.37 -10.07
N ALA A 676 -3.48 -0.16 -11.13
CA ALA A 676 -2.06 0.01 -11.48
C ALA A 676 -1.90 0.36 -12.97
N THR A 677 -1.47 1.60 -13.26
CA THR A 677 -1.40 2.12 -14.64
C THR A 677 0.04 2.36 -15.10
N ASN A 678 0.24 2.33 -16.42
CA ASN A 678 1.49 2.71 -17.08
C ASN A 678 1.67 4.24 -17.29
N SER A 679 0.71 5.09 -16.88
CA SER A 679 0.79 6.54 -17.15
C SER A 679 1.89 7.21 -16.32
N THR A 680 2.60 8.14 -16.93
CA THR A 680 3.81 8.77 -16.37
C THR A 680 3.53 9.88 -15.34
N ARG A 681 2.25 10.18 -15.10
CA ARG A 681 1.75 11.31 -14.29
C ARG A 681 1.66 10.99 -12.80
N ARG A 682 2.01 11.96 -11.94
CA ARG A 682 1.84 11.86 -10.49
C ARG A 682 0.48 12.44 -10.05
N SER A 683 -0.34 11.62 -9.37
CA SER A 683 -1.64 12.05 -8.85
C SER A 683 -1.68 11.92 -7.31
N PRO A 684 -1.81 13.02 -6.55
CA PRO A 684 -2.05 12.94 -5.11
C PRO A 684 -3.43 12.33 -4.84
N ARG A 685 -3.48 11.36 -3.92
CA ARG A 685 -4.68 10.58 -3.60
C ARG A 685 -5.32 11.08 -2.30
N ARG A 686 -6.66 11.08 -2.23
CA ARG A 686 -7.43 11.19 -1.00
C ARG A 686 -8.72 10.36 -1.11
N ALA A 687 -9.09 9.68 -0.03
CA ALA A 687 -10.26 8.79 -0.03
C ALA A 687 -11.59 9.54 -0.18
N ASP A 688 -11.67 10.81 0.22
CA ASP A 688 -12.88 11.64 0.13
C ASP A 688 -13.22 12.11 -1.30
N ASN A 689 -12.41 11.75 -2.30
CA ASN A 689 -12.42 12.37 -3.63
C ASN A 689 -11.99 11.41 -4.75
N THR A 690 -12.16 10.10 -4.55
CA THR A 690 -11.73 9.06 -5.49
C THR A 690 -12.85 8.03 -5.68
N ILE A 691 -13.13 7.66 -6.94
CA ILE A 691 -14.01 6.55 -7.31
C ILE A 691 -13.12 5.38 -7.75
N ASP A 692 -13.39 4.17 -7.27
CA ASP A 692 -12.63 2.98 -7.62
C ASP A 692 -13.27 2.25 -8.80
N THR A 693 -12.49 1.99 -9.86
CA THR A 693 -12.88 1.14 -11.00
C THR A 693 -12.00 -0.10 -11.12
N SER A 694 -11.05 -0.32 -10.20
CA SER A 694 -10.00 -1.33 -10.31
C SER A 694 -10.49 -2.78 -10.32
N GLY A 695 -11.75 -3.03 -9.91
CA GLY A 695 -12.43 -4.31 -10.11
C GLY A 695 -12.78 -4.60 -11.57
N LEU A 696 -13.08 -3.57 -12.37
CA LEU A 696 -13.44 -3.67 -13.79
C LEU A 696 -12.20 -4.02 -14.63
N SER A 697 -11.87 -5.32 -14.71
CA SER A 697 -10.58 -5.85 -15.16
C SER A 697 -10.65 -7.21 -15.89
N HIS A 698 -11.84 -7.62 -16.35
CA HIS A 698 -12.12 -8.89 -17.02
C HIS A 698 -12.50 -8.70 -18.51
N VAL A 699 -12.20 -9.72 -19.32
CA VAL A 699 -12.86 -9.93 -20.62
C VAL A 699 -14.15 -10.69 -20.33
N LEU A 700 -15.32 -10.09 -20.58
CA LEU A 700 -16.62 -10.66 -20.22
C LEU A 700 -17.08 -11.71 -21.25
N SER A 701 -16.82 -11.45 -22.53
CA SER A 701 -17.07 -12.38 -23.62
C SER A 701 -16.15 -12.11 -24.83
N VAL A 702 -16.00 -13.14 -25.68
CA VAL A 702 -15.43 -13.06 -27.02
C VAL A 702 -16.42 -13.76 -27.93
N ASP A 703 -16.96 -13.03 -28.92
CA ASP A 703 -17.91 -13.54 -29.91
C ASP A 703 -17.15 -13.88 -31.20
N GLU A 704 -17.16 -15.16 -31.56
CA GLU A 704 -16.47 -15.68 -32.74
C GLU A 704 -17.22 -15.40 -34.06
N ALA A 705 -18.55 -15.20 -33.98
CA ALA A 705 -19.41 -14.94 -35.14
C ALA A 705 -19.53 -13.43 -35.43
N ALA A 706 -19.70 -12.60 -34.40
CA ALA A 706 -19.70 -11.14 -34.52
C ALA A 706 -18.28 -10.56 -34.67
N GLN A 707 -17.24 -11.34 -34.33
CA GLN A 707 -15.85 -10.90 -34.25
C GLN A 707 -15.66 -9.69 -33.32
N THR A 708 -16.26 -9.75 -32.12
CA THR A 708 -16.12 -8.71 -31.08
C THR A 708 -15.72 -9.32 -29.73
N ALA A 709 -15.24 -8.49 -28.80
CA ALA A 709 -15.09 -8.83 -27.39
C ALA A 709 -15.72 -7.74 -26.52
N LEU A 710 -16.42 -8.13 -25.45
CA LEU A 710 -16.88 -7.22 -24.40
C LEU A 710 -15.84 -7.20 -23.28
N VAL A 711 -15.28 -6.01 -23.02
CA VAL A 711 -14.04 -5.87 -22.25
C VAL A 711 -14.11 -4.71 -21.26
N GLU A 712 -13.72 -4.97 -20.02
CA GLU A 712 -13.67 -3.96 -18.97
C GLU A 712 -12.41 -3.05 -19.08
N PRO A 713 -12.48 -1.76 -18.68
CA PRO A 713 -11.48 -0.73 -18.97
C PRO A 713 -10.08 -0.99 -18.39
N ASN A 714 -9.94 -1.76 -17.31
CA ASN A 714 -8.63 -2.06 -16.72
C ASN A 714 -8.05 -3.42 -17.16
N VAL A 715 -8.67 -4.11 -18.12
CA VAL A 715 -8.05 -5.25 -18.81
C VAL A 715 -6.77 -4.78 -19.52
N PRO A 716 -5.59 -5.36 -19.24
CA PRO A 716 -4.37 -5.06 -19.96
C PRO A 716 -4.29 -5.76 -21.33
N MET A 717 -3.52 -5.19 -22.26
CA MET A 717 -3.40 -5.71 -23.63
C MET A 717 -2.86 -7.16 -23.70
N ASP A 718 -1.99 -7.59 -22.79
CA ASP A 718 -1.57 -9.02 -22.74
C ASP A 718 -2.72 -9.96 -22.37
N ALA A 719 -3.61 -9.56 -21.46
CA ALA A 719 -4.79 -10.36 -21.11
C ALA A 719 -5.83 -10.36 -22.24
N LEU A 720 -6.04 -9.23 -22.94
CA LEU A 720 -6.96 -9.18 -24.08
C LEU A 720 -6.47 -10.09 -25.22
N VAL A 721 -5.21 -9.95 -25.64
CA VAL A 721 -4.63 -10.79 -26.71
C VAL A 721 -4.63 -12.27 -26.33
N ALA A 722 -4.29 -12.61 -25.08
CA ALA A 722 -4.34 -13.99 -24.62
C ALA A 722 -5.77 -14.57 -24.58
N ALA A 723 -6.79 -13.74 -24.28
CA ALA A 723 -8.18 -14.18 -24.29
C ALA A 723 -8.72 -14.40 -25.73
N THR A 724 -8.43 -13.48 -26.66
CA THR A 724 -8.94 -13.58 -28.04
C THR A 724 -8.18 -14.61 -28.86
N THR A 725 -6.85 -14.73 -28.67
CA THR A 725 -6.02 -15.64 -29.49
C THR A 725 -6.33 -17.11 -29.18
N ARG A 726 -6.80 -17.42 -27.96
CA ARG A 726 -7.41 -18.73 -27.61
C ARG A 726 -8.64 -19.08 -28.45
N ARG A 727 -9.31 -18.08 -29.05
CA ARG A 727 -10.45 -18.22 -29.98
C ARG A 727 -10.05 -17.98 -31.45
N GLY A 728 -8.76 -17.99 -31.78
CA GLY A 728 -8.27 -17.72 -33.13
C GLY A 728 -8.46 -16.27 -33.60
N LEU A 729 -8.68 -15.32 -32.69
CA LEU A 729 -8.95 -13.91 -32.98
C LEU A 729 -7.93 -12.96 -32.32
N VAL A 730 -7.74 -11.78 -32.89
CA VAL A 730 -6.87 -10.72 -32.35
C VAL A 730 -7.49 -9.35 -32.59
N PRO A 731 -7.35 -8.36 -31.68
CA PRO A 731 -7.71 -6.98 -31.99
C PRO A 731 -6.93 -6.46 -33.21
N PRO A 732 -7.54 -5.69 -34.14
CA PRO A 732 -6.83 -5.10 -35.27
C PRO A 732 -5.71 -4.13 -34.85
N ILE A 733 -5.88 -3.47 -33.70
CA ILE A 733 -4.90 -2.58 -33.08
C ILE A 733 -4.57 -3.13 -31.70
N VAL A 734 -3.28 -3.38 -31.46
CA VAL A 734 -2.74 -3.73 -30.15
C VAL A 734 -1.57 -2.79 -29.88
N MET A 735 -1.61 -2.10 -28.74
CA MET A 735 -0.53 -1.18 -28.35
C MET A 735 0.69 -1.97 -27.86
N GLU A 736 1.87 -1.55 -28.30
CA GLU A 736 3.16 -2.26 -28.24
C GLU A 736 3.67 -2.62 -26.83
N LEU A 737 3.03 -2.09 -25.78
CA LEU A 737 3.38 -2.33 -24.37
C LEU A 737 2.24 -3.07 -23.65
N PRO A 738 2.46 -4.31 -23.16
CA PRO A 738 1.40 -5.15 -22.63
C PRO A 738 0.68 -4.59 -21.39
N GLY A 739 1.27 -3.58 -20.72
CA GLY A 739 0.69 -2.92 -19.55
C GLY A 739 -0.24 -1.75 -19.81
N ILE A 740 -0.53 -1.41 -21.06
CA ILE A 740 -1.60 -0.45 -21.38
C ILE A 740 -2.94 -1.21 -21.30
N THR A 741 -3.97 -0.59 -20.74
CA THR A 741 -5.31 -1.20 -20.60
C THR A 741 -6.25 -0.73 -21.71
N VAL A 742 -7.34 -1.47 -21.96
CA VAL A 742 -8.31 -1.16 -23.02
C VAL A 742 -8.94 0.22 -22.86
N GLY A 743 -9.43 0.55 -21.65
CA GLY A 743 -9.95 1.88 -21.34
C GLY A 743 -8.85 2.96 -21.31
N GLY A 744 -7.60 2.58 -20.99
CA GLY A 744 -6.43 3.44 -21.10
C GLY A 744 -6.04 3.75 -22.55
N GLY A 745 -6.30 2.82 -23.48
CA GLY A 745 -6.16 3.03 -24.92
C GLY A 745 -7.22 4.00 -25.44
N PHE A 746 -8.50 3.69 -25.18
CA PHE A 746 -9.65 4.47 -25.68
C PHE A 746 -9.76 5.86 -25.05
N SER A 747 -9.95 5.95 -23.73
CA SER A 747 -10.12 7.23 -23.04
C SER A 747 -8.80 7.95 -22.74
N GLY A 748 -7.65 7.35 -23.05
CA GLY A 748 -6.33 7.97 -22.89
C GLY A 748 -6.01 8.92 -24.04
N THR A 749 -5.44 8.38 -25.13
CA THR A 749 -5.02 9.14 -26.31
C THR A 749 -5.46 8.48 -27.63
N SER A 750 -6.42 7.55 -27.58
CA SER A 750 -6.73 6.63 -28.69
C SER A 750 -5.46 5.91 -29.20
N GLY A 751 -4.73 5.26 -28.28
CA GLY A 751 -3.30 4.93 -28.44
C GLY A 751 -2.88 4.21 -29.73
N GLU A 752 -1.66 4.52 -30.20
CA GLU A 752 -1.11 4.06 -31.47
C GLU A 752 -0.57 2.61 -31.48
N SER A 753 -0.42 2.07 -32.70
CA SER A 753 0.16 0.75 -32.98
C SER A 753 0.79 0.75 -34.38
N SER A 754 1.71 -0.18 -34.62
CA SER A 754 2.27 -0.44 -35.96
C SER A 754 1.24 -0.87 -37.02
N SER A 755 0.00 -1.22 -36.65
CA SER A 755 -1.06 -1.53 -37.63
C SER A 755 -1.73 -0.26 -38.20
N PHE A 756 -0.98 0.40 -39.08
CA PHE A 756 -1.32 1.66 -39.76
C PHE A 756 -2.73 1.70 -40.41
N ARG A 757 -3.24 0.56 -40.91
CA ARG A 757 -4.50 0.46 -41.66
C ARG A 757 -5.72 0.95 -40.90
N TYR A 758 -5.80 0.53 -39.63
CA TYR A 758 -7.00 0.67 -38.81
C TYR A 758 -7.00 1.97 -37.99
N GLY A 759 -5.87 2.68 -37.96
CA GLY A 759 -5.72 3.99 -37.33
C GLY A 759 -5.39 3.94 -35.84
N ALA A 760 -6.15 4.70 -35.06
CA ALA A 760 -6.03 4.85 -33.61
C ALA A 760 -6.92 3.83 -32.85
N PHE A 761 -6.62 3.50 -31.59
CA PHE A 761 -7.32 2.40 -30.89
C PHE A 761 -8.85 2.58 -30.79
N ASP A 762 -9.36 3.81 -30.75
CA ASP A 762 -10.80 4.11 -30.79
C ASP A 762 -11.49 3.62 -32.08
N ALA A 763 -10.78 3.57 -33.20
CA ALA A 763 -11.26 3.01 -34.46
C ALA A 763 -11.43 1.47 -34.46
N THR A 764 -11.03 0.77 -33.38
CA THR A 764 -11.40 -0.64 -33.11
C THR A 764 -12.58 -0.81 -32.15
N VAL A 765 -13.02 0.25 -31.47
CA VAL A 765 -14.17 0.16 -30.56
C VAL A 765 -15.45 0.45 -31.35
N GLU A 766 -16.46 -0.39 -31.21
CA GLU A 766 -17.75 -0.20 -31.90
C GLU A 766 -18.79 0.45 -30.97
N ARG A 767 -18.75 0.11 -29.67
CA ARG A 767 -19.66 0.62 -28.64
C ARG A 767 -18.92 0.76 -27.30
N ILE A 768 -19.35 1.72 -26.49
CA ILE A 768 -18.95 1.89 -25.10
C ILE A 768 -20.17 1.95 -24.18
N GLU A 769 -19.93 1.68 -22.91
CA GLU A 769 -20.79 2.10 -21.81
C GLU A 769 -20.03 3.09 -20.92
N VAL A 770 -20.72 4.15 -20.49
CA VAL A 770 -20.15 5.24 -19.69
C VAL A 770 -21.14 5.68 -18.62
N VAL A 771 -20.66 5.73 -17.38
CA VAL A 771 -21.36 6.43 -16.29
C VAL A 771 -21.13 7.93 -16.49
N LEU A 772 -22.18 8.64 -16.86
CA LEU A 772 -22.18 10.08 -17.06
C LEU A 772 -21.99 10.84 -15.74
N PRO A 773 -21.58 12.12 -15.78
CA PRO A 773 -21.21 12.90 -14.60
C PRO A 773 -22.34 13.18 -13.60
N ASP A 774 -23.59 12.86 -13.93
CA ASP A 774 -24.73 12.91 -13.00
C ASP A 774 -25.10 11.53 -12.40
N GLY A 775 -24.33 10.49 -12.74
CA GLY A 775 -24.56 9.11 -12.34
C GLY A 775 -25.48 8.31 -13.26
N THR A 776 -25.97 8.88 -14.37
CA THR A 776 -26.75 8.09 -15.35
C THR A 776 -25.83 7.16 -16.16
N VAL A 777 -26.22 5.90 -16.32
CA VAL A 777 -25.49 4.95 -17.19
C VAL A 777 -25.96 5.15 -18.62
N ALA A 778 -25.03 5.41 -19.54
CA ALA A 778 -25.32 5.61 -20.95
C ALA A 778 -24.48 4.67 -21.83
N ARG A 779 -25.13 4.08 -22.83
CA ARG A 779 -24.47 3.40 -23.95
C ARG A 779 -24.30 4.40 -25.11
N ALA A 780 -23.20 4.26 -25.83
CA ALA A 780 -22.88 5.07 -27.00
C ALA A 780 -22.07 4.27 -28.02
N SER A 781 -22.30 4.52 -29.31
CA SER A 781 -21.62 3.89 -30.44
C SER A 781 -21.41 4.92 -31.56
N ARG A 782 -20.92 4.48 -32.71
CA ARG A 782 -20.79 5.32 -33.92
C ARG A 782 -22.14 5.74 -34.53
N THR A 783 -23.26 5.17 -34.06
CA THR A 783 -24.62 5.44 -34.55
C THR A 783 -25.58 5.87 -33.43
N GLU A 784 -25.38 5.40 -32.20
CA GLU A 784 -26.15 5.78 -31.02
C GLU A 784 -25.33 6.78 -30.19
N LYS A 785 -25.74 8.06 -30.13
CA LYS A 785 -24.99 9.14 -29.43
C LYS A 785 -23.51 9.22 -29.89
N PRO A 786 -23.23 9.41 -31.20
CA PRO A 786 -21.87 9.49 -31.72
C PRO A 786 -21.06 10.62 -31.07
N ASP A 787 -21.71 11.70 -30.66
CA ASP A 787 -21.11 12.81 -29.93
C ASP A 787 -20.54 12.41 -28.56
N LEU A 788 -21.22 11.49 -27.85
CA LEU A 788 -20.73 10.91 -26.60
C LEU A 788 -19.63 9.87 -26.85
N PHE A 789 -19.76 9.06 -27.90
CA PHE A 789 -18.75 8.05 -28.27
C PHE A 789 -17.41 8.72 -28.65
N TRP A 790 -17.42 9.58 -29.67
CA TRP A 790 -16.23 10.30 -30.15
C TRP A 790 -15.74 11.36 -29.16
N GLY A 791 -16.64 11.90 -28.34
CA GLY A 791 -16.33 12.79 -27.23
C GLY A 791 -15.59 12.08 -26.08
N ALA A 792 -15.92 10.83 -25.76
CA ALA A 792 -15.29 10.08 -24.66
C ALA A 792 -13.90 9.50 -25.02
N ALA A 793 -13.63 9.30 -26.32
CA ALA A 793 -12.29 9.00 -26.83
C ALA A 793 -11.32 10.16 -26.52
N SER A 794 -10.11 9.85 -26.05
CA SER A 794 -9.09 10.82 -25.59
C SER A 794 -9.52 11.82 -24.50
N ALA A 795 -10.68 11.66 -23.86
CA ALA A 795 -11.18 12.61 -22.85
C ALA A 795 -10.61 12.42 -21.44
N PHE A 796 -9.75 11.44 -21.17
CA PHE A 796 -9.22 11.09 -19.84
C PHE A 796 -10.29 10.96 -18.74
N GLY A 797 -11.52 10.59 -19.10
CA GLY A 797 -12.69 10.59 -18.20
C GLY A 797 -13.07 11.99 -17.68
N THR A 798 -13.05 13.03 -18.52
CA THR A 798 -13.60 14.37 -18.20
C THR A 798 -15.07 14.54 -18.58
N LEU A 799 -15.65 13.57 -19.30
CA LEU A 799 -17.08 13.49 -19.67
C LEU A 799 -17.83 12.35 -18.95
N GLY A 800 -17.15 11.53 -18.16
CA GLY A 800 -17.75 10.36 -17.49
C GLY A 800 -16.71 9.30 -17.13
N VAL A 801 -17.18 8.16 -16.62
CA VAL A 801 -16.38 6.97 -16.32
C VAL A 801 -16.77 5.86 -17.30
N VAL A 802 -15.91 5.53 -18.27
CA VAL A 802 -16.16 4.40 -19.19
C VAL A 802 -16.07 3.10 -18.39
N THR A 803 -17.12 2.28 -18.46
CA THR A 803 -17.26 1.02 -17.70
C THR A 803 -17.10 -0.22 -18.57
N LEU A 804 -17.55 -0.19 -19.83
CA LEU A 804 -17.45 -1.31 -20.76
C LEU A 804 -17.07 -0.83 -22.15
N LEU A 805 -16.29 -1.63 -22.88
CA LEU A 805 -15.94 -1.40 -24.28
C LEU A 805 -16.21 -2.65 -25.11
N GLU A 806 -16.79 -2.47 -26.30
CA GLU A 806 -16.97 -3.51 -27.30
C GLU A 806 -15.92 -3.33 -28.41
N VAL A 807 -14.94 -4.24 -28.42
CA VAL A 807 -13.74 -4.15 -29.26
C VAL A 807 -13.86 -5.12 -30.43
N ARG A 808 -13.80 -4.61 -31.66
CA ARG A 808 -13.74 -5.40 -32.89
C ARG A 808 -12.46 -6.21 -32.94
N LEU A 809 -12.56 -7.43 -33.46
CA LEU A 809 -11.48 -8.40 -33.64
C LEU A 809 -11.28 -8.70 -35.14
N ARG A 810 -10.24 -9.46 -35.46
CA ARG A 810 -10.01 -10.08 -36.78
C ARG A 810 -9.35 -11.45 -36.60
N PRO A 811 -9.35 -12.33 -37.62
CA PRO A 811 -8.65 -13.61 -37.56
C PRO A 811 -7.16 -13.46 -37.19
N ALA A 812 -6.72 -14.19 -36.18
CA ALA A 812 -5.32 -14.32 -35.82
C ALA A 812 -4.60 -15.27 -36.79
N ARG A 813 -3.30 -15.04 -36.99
CA ARG A 813 -2.40 -15.94 -37.71
C ARG A 813 -1.21 -16.30 -36.81
N LYS A 814 -0.59 -17.45 -37.02
CA LYS A 814 0.47 -17.97 -36.12
C LYS A 814 1.70 -17.05 -36.05
N TYR A 815 2.05 -16.38 -37.14
CA TYR A 815 3.26 -15.59 -37.29
C TYR A 815 3.02 -14.21 -37.92
N VAL A 816 3.93 -13.29 -37.63
CA VAL A 816 4.24 -12.12 -38.45
C VAL A 816 5.55 -12.40 -39.17
N LEU A 817 5.53 -12.33 -40.50
CA LEU A 817 6.72 -12.33 -41.33
C LEU A 817 7.20 -10.89 -41.44
N LEU A 818 8.30 -10.58 -40.77
CA LEU A 818 8.81 -9.21 -40.66
C LEU A 818 10.02 -9.01 -41.58
N THR A 819 9.81 -8.31 -42.69
CA THR A 819 10.84 -7.92 -43.65
C THR A 819 11.43 -6.58 -43.25
N TYR A 820 12.75 -6.45 -43.31
CA TYR A 820 13.46 -5.21 -43.01
C TYR A 820 14.06 -4.60 -44.27
N SER A 821 13.96 -3.28 -44.42
CA SER A 821 14.66 -2.50 -45.44
C SER A 821 15.42 -1.32 -44.81
N ARG A 822 16.41 -0.79 -45.54
CA ARG A 822 17.14 0.43 -45.15
C ARG A 822 16.63 1.61 -45.98
N ALA A 823 16.53 2.77 -45.35
CA ALA A 823 16.58 4.07 -46.02
C ALA A 823 17.88 4.82 -45.65
N GLY A 824 18.42 5.55 -46.61
CA GLY A 824 19.63 6.38 -46.54
C GLY A 824 19.38 7.86 -46.24
N SER A 825 18.11 8.31 -46.22
CA SER A 825 17.72 9.66 -45.76
C SER A 825 16.35 9.65 -45.07
N ALA A 826 15.95 10.78 -44.49
CA ALA A 826 14.62 10.97 -43.92
C ALA A 826 13.53 10.95 -45.01
N GLU A 827 13.77 11.61 -46.15
CA GLU A 827 12.85 11.66 -47.28
C GLU A 827 12.64 10.26 -47.88
N GLU A 828 13.73 9.49 -48.07
CA GLU A 828 13.66 8.12 -48.56
C GLU A 828 12.89 7.21 -47.56
N ALA A 829 13.07 7.42 -46.25
CA ALA A 829 12.32 6.69 -45.24
C ALA A 829 10.82 6.95 -45.34
N MET A 830 10.42 8.23 -45.43
CA MET A 830 9.00 8.62 -45.55
C MET A 830 8.38 8.17 -46.88
N ALA A 831 9.16 8.16 -47.97
CA ALA A 831 8.71 7.67 -49.27
C ALA A 831 8.47 6.16 -49.26
N ARG A 832 9.44 5.36 -48.79
CA ARG A 832 9.31 3.90 -48.66
C ARG A 832 8.20 3.50 -47.70
N MET A 833 8.07 4.15 -46.54
CA MET A 833 6.99 3.85 -45.60
C MET A 833 5.61 4.12 -46.22
N ARG A 834 5.46 5.18 -47.02
CA ARG A 834 4.21 5.47 -47.76
C ARG A 834 3.92 4.43 -48.86
N GLU A 835 4.95 4.01 -49.60
CA GLU A 835 4.82 2.95 -50.60
C GLU A 835 4.33 1.63 -49.97
N GLU A 836 4.95 1.21 -48.87
CA GLU A 836 4.58 0.01 -48.15
C GLU A 836 3.18 0.11 -47.50
N CYS A 837 2.74 1.31 -47.07
CA CYS A 837 1.37 1.54 -46.60
C CYS A 837 0.33 1.34 -47.73
N GLY A 838 0.71 1.61 -49.00
CA GLY A 838 -0.16 1.44 -50.16
C GLY A 838 -0.36 -0.01 -50.61
N ARG A 839 0.42 -0.98 -50.10
CA ARG A 839 0.32 -2.39 -50.50
C ARG A 839 -0.70 -3.12 -49.63
N GLU A 840 -1.74 -3.71 -50.24
CA GLU A 840 -2.82 -4.39 -49.51
C GLU A 840 -2.38 -5.59 -48.66
N ASP A 841 -1.18 -6.11 -48.91
CA ASP A 841 -0.57 -7.28 -48.28
C ASP A 841 0.09 -7.04 -46.90
N ASN A 842 0.33 -5.79 -46.52
CA ASN A 842 1.14 -5.42 -45.33
C ASN A 842 0.27 -5.13 -44.08
N ASP A 843 0.37 -5.90 -43.01
CA ASP A 843 -0.43 -5.72 -41.79
C ASP A 843 0.11 -4.66 -40.82
N TYR A 844 1.43 -4.54 -40.74
CA TYR A 844 2.14 -3.73 -39.75
C TYR A 844 3.33 -3.01 -40.39
N ILE A 845 3.53 -1.74 -40.07
CA ILE A 845 4.68 -0.94 -40.51
C ILE A 845 5.19 -0.13 -39.32
N ASP A 846 6.46 -0.31 -38.97
CA ASP A 846 7.16 0.60 -38.06
C ASP A 846 8.61 0.86 -38.49
N GLY A 847 9.23 1.88 -37.94
CA GLY A 847 10.60 2.29 -38.28
C GLY A 847 11.43 2.64 -37.06
N ILE A 848 12.75 2.46 -37.19
CA ILE A 848 13.72 2.86 -36.16
C ILE A 848 14.85 3.65 -36.82
N VAL A 849 14.97 4.93 -36.47
CA VAL A 849 16.06 5.82 -36.92
C VAL A 849 17.23 5.69 -35.97
N PHE A 850 18.41 5.33 -36.49
CA PHE A 850 19.66 5.25 -35.70
C PHE A 850 20.56 6.47 -35.87
N SER A 851 20.48 7.13 -37.03
CA SER A 851 21.04 8.45 -37.39
C SER A 851 20.33 8.95 -38.65
N MET A 852 20.52 10.22 -39.04
CA MET A 852 19.86 10.84 -40.22
C MET A 852 20.00 10.04 -41.54
N ASP A 853 21.08 9.29 -41.70
CA ASP A 853 21.39 8.47 -42.89
C ASP A 853 20.94 6.99 -42.77
N SER A 854 20.27 6.64 -41.67
CA SER A 854 20.26 5.27 -41.15
C SER A 854 18.94 4.91 -40.48
N THR A 855 17.88 4.84 -41.27
CA THR A 855 16.57 4.32 -40.84
C THR A 855 16.42 2.87 -41.26
N VAL A 856 15.95 2.03 -40.34
CA VAL A 856 15.41 0.70 -40.66
C VAL A 856 13.90 0.82 -40.71
N ILE A 857 13.29 0.35 -41.81
CA ILE A 857 11.85 0.16 -41.93
C ILE A 857 11.56 -1.33 -41.72
N CYS A 858 10.54 -1.63 -40.95
CA CYS A 858 10.10 -2.97 -40.59
C CYS A 858 8.66 -3.16 -41.10
N VAL A 859 8.47 -4.11 -42.03
CA VAL A 859 7.19 -4.37 -42.69
C VAL A 859 6.73 -5.78 -42.34
N GLY A 860 5.63 -5.89 -41.62
CA GLY A 860 5.09 -7.15 -41.09
C GLY A 860 3.84 -7.60 -41.86
N LYS A 861 3.84 -8.84 -42.33
CA LYS A 861 2.67 -9.53 -42.92
C LYS A 861 2.24 -10.70 -42.03
N LEU A 862 0.95 -10.85 -41.75
CA LEU A 862 0.42 -12.02 -41.04
C LEU A 862 0.50 -13.29 -41.91
N SER A 863 0.90 -14.41 -41.31
CA SER A 863 1.02 -15.70 -41.98
C SER A 863 0.84 -16.86 -40.99
N ASP A 864 0.23 -17.96 -41.43
CA ASP A 864 0.28 -19.22 -40.69
C ASP A 864 1.51 -20.08 -41.02
N GLU A 865 2.19 -19.76 -42.12
CA GLU A 865 3.44 -20.39 -42.54
C GLU A 865 4.65 -19.56 -42.12
N ALA A 866 5.73 -20.24 -41.75
CA ALA A 866 7.02 -19.63 -41.48
C ALA A 866 7.78 -19.36 -42.79
N HIS A 867 8.50 -18.24 -42.89
CA HIS A 867 9.33 -17.97 -44.07
C HIS A 867 10.38 -19.10 -44.26
N PRO A 868 10.47 -19.72 -45.45
CA PRO A 868 11.37 -20.83 -45.73
C PRO A 868 12.81 -20.60 -45.23
N GLY A 869 13.39 -21.64 -44.62
CA GLY A 869 14.75 -21.61 -44.06
C GLY A 869 14.94 -20.75 -42.80
N THR A 870 13.90 -20.10 -42.26
CA THR A 870 14.02 -19.26 -41.06
C THR A 870 13.40 -19.93 -39.82
N ALA A 871 14.21 -20.13 -38.77
CA ALA A 871 13.71 -20.56 -37.47
C ALA A 871 12.96 -19.40 -36.77
N PRO A 872 11.77 -19.63 -36.18
CA PRO A 872 11.00 -18.57 -35.51
C PRO A 872 11.80 -17.84 -34.43
N ARG A 873 11.92 -16.51 -34.57
CA ARG A 873 12.56 -15.65 -33.58
C ARG A 873 11.55 -15.22 -32.52
N ARG A 874 12.05 -14.99 -31.32
CA ARG A 874 11.29 -14.49 -30.18
C ARG A 874 12.05 -13.33 -29.53
N PHE A 875 11.32 -12.49 -28.83
CA PHE A 875 11.85 -11.33 -28.12
C PHE A 875 11.55 -11.40 -26.62
N THR A 876 10.47 -12.09 -26.22
CA THR A 876 9.94 -12.17 -24.86
C THR A 876 10.81 -12.95 -23.85
N ARG A 877 11.75 -13.80 -24.27
CA ARG A 877 12.53 -14.67 -23.36
C ARG A 877 13.80 -13.97 -22.86
N ARG A 878 14.22 -14.26 -21.61
CA ARG A 878 15.37 -13.63 -20.95
C ARG A 878 16.67 -13.58 -21.78
N ARG A 879 16.93 -14.62 -22.60
CA ARG A 879 18.18 -14.79 -23.38
C ARG A 879 18.16 -14.10 -24.76
N ASP A 880 17.02 -13.53 -25.16
CA ASP A 880 16.79 -12.98 -26.49
C ASP A 880 17.37 -11.55 -26.64
N PRO A 881 17.67 -11.08 -27.86
CA PRO A 881 17.88 -9.64 -28.10
C PRO A 881 16.61 -8.84 -27.75
N TRP A 882 16.76 -7.56 -27.43
CA TRP A 882 15.63 -6.63 -27.49
C TRP A 882 15.42 -6.21 -28.95
N PHE A 883 14.19 -5.92 -29.38
CA PHE A 883 13.86 -5.76 -30.80
C PHE A 883 14.75 -4.74 -31.54
N TYR A 884 14.97 -3.55 -30.96
CA TYR A 884 15.83 -2.52 -31.57
C TYR A 884 17.30 -2.98 -31.77
N ILE A 885 17.79 -3.92 -30.95
CA ILE A 885 19.12 -4.52 -31.10
C ILE A 885 19.16 -5.52 -32.27
N ARG A 886 18.04 -6.17 -32.59
CA ARG A 886 17.91 -6.96 -33.83
C ARG A 886 17.87 -6.02 -35.04
N ALA A 887 17.02 -5.00 -35.03
CA ALA A 887 16.93 -4.02 -36.12
C ALA A 887 18.28 -3.37 -36.44
N GLY A 888 19.03 -2.89 -35.44
CA GLY A 888 20.38 -2.34 -35.65
C GLY A 888 21.39 -3.33 -36.24
N LYS A 889 21.28 -4.63 -35.90
CA LYS A 889 22.08 -5.68 -36.56
C LYS A 889 21.62 -5.99 -37.98
N VAL A 890 20.34 -5.84 -38.29
CA VAL A 890 19.85 -5.95 -39.67
C VAL A 890 20.34 -4.76 -40.50
N LEU A 891 20.36 -3.55 -39.94
CA LEU A 891 20.98 -2.38 -40.57
C LEU A 891 22.44 -2.65 -40.95
N GLU A 892 23.25 -3.20 -40.03
CA GLU A 892 24.64 -3.59 -40.32
C GLU A 892 24.76 -4.68 -41.40
N GLN A 893 23.77 -5.57 -41.53
CA GLN A 893 23.71 -6.59 -42.59
C GLN A 893 23.36 -5.94 -43.95
N LEU A 894 22.33 -5.10 -44.00
CA LEU A 894 21.89 -4.36 -45.19
C LEU A 894 22.93 -3.31 -45.64
N ARG A 895 23.71 -2.72 -44.72
CA ARG A 895 24.85 -1.84 -45.08
C ARG A 895 25.98 -2.59 -45.81
N LYS A 896 26.09 -3.92 -45.62
CA LYS A 896 27.12 -4.77 -46.26
C LYS A 896 26.62 -5.49 -47.50
N HIS A 897 25.33 -5.82 -47.54
CA HIS A 897 24.67 -6.53 -48.63
C HIS A 897 23.28 -5.92 -48.87
N PRO A 898 23.18 -4.78 -49.60
CA PRO A 898 21.92 -4.07 -49.81
C PRO A 898 20.84 -4.94 -50.47
N ASP A 899 21.23 -5.79 -51.41
CA ASP A 899 20.36 -6.65 -52.21
C ASP A 899 19.83 -7.86 -51.44
N LYS A 900 20.36 -8.11 -50.23
CA LYS A 900 19.99 -9.27 -49.42
C LYS A 900 18.82 -8.94 -48.51
N ALA A 901 17.61 -9.17 -49.01
CA ALA A 901 16.39 -9.14 -48.21
C ALA A 901 16.55 -9.95 -46.91
N VAL A 902 16.15 -9.36 -45.79
CA VAL A 902 16.15 -10.00 -44.48
C VAL A 902 14.72 -10.04 -43.97
N THR A 903 14.19 -11.25 -43.82
CA THR A 903 12.87 -11.50 -43.23
C THR A 903 13.03 -12.40 -42.01
N ASP A 904 12.39 -12.02 -40.90
CA ASP A 904 12.33 -12.81 -39.68
C ASP A 904 10.90 -13.33 -39.47
N THR A 905 10.72 -14.65 -39.33
CA THR A 905 9.47 -15.24 -38.82
C THR A 905 9.38 -15.00 -37.32
N ILE A 906 8.30 -14.37 -36.84
CA ILE A 906 8.09 -14.04 -35.41
C ILE A 906 6.68 -14.52 -35.00
N PRO A 907 6.49 -15.26 -33.89
CA PRO A 907 5.15 -15.59 -33.39
C PRO A 907 4.34 -14.32 -33.05
N LEU A 908 3.03 -14.33 -33.29
CA LEU A 908 2.17 -13.14 -33.18
C LEU A 908 2.37 -12.37 -31.85
N GLU A 909 2.23 -13.01 -30.69
CA GLU A 909 2.43 -12.37 -29.38
C GLU A 909 3.85 -11.82 -29.17
N ASP A 910 4.88 -12.49 -29.70
CA ASP A 910 6.28 -12.05 -29.64
C ASP A 910 6.53 -10.82 -30.53
N TYR A 911 5.70 -10.58 -31.56
CA TYR A 911 5.71 -9.36 -32.37
C TYR A 911 4.90 -8.22 -31.71
N LEU A 912 3.67 -8.50 -31.26
CA LEU A 912 2.76 -7.49 -30.68
C LEU A 912 3.30 -6.86 -29.38
N PHE A 913 4.19 -7.55 -28.67
CA PHE A 913 4.86 -7.04 -27.46
C PHE A 913 6.39 -6.97 -27.59
N ARG A 914 6.91 -6.83 -28.84
CA ARG A 914 8.35 -6.81 -29.15
C ARG A 914 9.15 -5.74 -28.40
N TYR A 915 8.48 -4.72 -27.87
CA TYR A 915 9.06 -3.57 -27.17
C TYR A 915 8.92 -3.59 -25.61
N ASP A 916 8.28 -4.60 -24.98
CA ASP A 916 8.20 -4.69 -23.50
C ASP A 916 9.59 -4.71 -22.84
N ARG A 917 10.52 -5.47 -23.42
CA ARG A 917 11.87 -5.64 -22.87
C ARG A 917 12.75 -4.44 -23.20
N GLY A 918 12.97 -3.63 -22.18
CA GLY A 918 13.72 -2.38 -22.23
C GLY A 918 12.85 -1.15 -22.44
N GLY A 919 11.52 -1.27 -22.58
CA GLY A 919 10.64 -0.16 -22.97
C GLY A 919 11.16 0.52 -24.23
N PHE A 920 11.01 -0.16 -25.36
CA PHE A 920 11.71 0.10 -26.61
C PHE A 920 13.25 0.03 -26.46
N TRP A 921 13.90 1.13 -26.09
CA TRP A 921 15.33 1.21 -25.78
C TRP A 921 15.64 1.95 -24.47
N VAL A 922 14.66 2.50 -23.77
CA VAL A 922 14.86 3.40 -22.61
C VAL A 922 15.66 2.71 -21.50
N GLY A 923 15.49 1.40 -21.33
CA GLY A 923 16.25 0.58 -20.37
C GLY A 923 17.76 0.64 -20.56
N ARG A 924 18.29 0.92 -21.76
CA ARG A 924 19.74 1.08 -21.97
C ARG A 924 20.33 2.24 -21.15
N TYR A 925 19.54 3.29 -20.92
CA TYR A 925 19.96 4.44 -20.13
C TYR A 925 20.02 4.10 -18.63
N ALA A 926 19.24 3.12 -18.15
CA ALA A 926 19.38 2.59 -16.79
C ALA A 926 20.73 1.87 -16.61
N PHE A 927 21.15 1.07 -17.59
CA PHE A 927 22.49 0.46 -17.59
C PHE A 927 23.60 1.53 -17.54
N GLN A 928 23.48 2.58 -18.35
CA GLN A 928 24.42 3.72 -18.31
C GLN A 928 24.41 4.44 -16.96
N TYR A 929 23.23 4.73 -16.40
CA TYR A 929 23.07 5.40 -15.10
C TYR A 929 23.73 4.61 -13.96
N PHE A 930 23.67 3.27 -13.97
CA PHE A 930 24.29 2.42 -12.97
C PHE A 930 25.70 1.91 -13.35
N VAL A 931 26.35 2.50 -14.38
CA VAL A 931 27.66 2.09 -14.94
C VAL A 931 27.75 0.57 -15.21
N THR A 932 26.61 -0.05 -15.50
CA THR A 932 26.48 -1.50 -15.67
C THR A 932 26.73 -1.87 -17.13
N PRO A 933 27.67 -2.79 -17.45
CA PRO A 933 27.96 -3.15 -18.83
C PRO A 933 26.71 -3.61 -19.60
N PHE A 934 26.40 -3.00 -20.74
CA PHE A 934 25.24 -3.34 -21.56
C PHE A 934 25.54 -4.53 -22.49
N ASN A 935 25.51 -5.76 -21.95
CA ASN A 935 25.86 -6.98 -22.68
C ASN A 935 24.76 -8.06 -22.59
N ARG A 936 24.98 -9.24 -23.18
CA ARG A 936 23.96 -10.32 -23.19
C ARG A 936 23.71 -10.92 -21.81
N VAL A 937 24.74 -11.03 -20.97
CA VAL A 937 24.65 -11.64 -19.64
C VAL A 937 23.90 -10.71 -18.69
N THR A 938 24.31 -9.44 -18.61
CA THR A 938 23.69 -8.46 -17.70
C THR A 938 22.22 -8.19 -18.05
N ARG A 939 21.87 -8.11 -19.36
CA ARG A 939 20.46 -8.04 -19.79
C ARG A 939 19.63 -9.27 -19.44
N ALA A 940 20.22 -10.47 -19.44
CA ALA A 940 19.51 -11.70 -19.05
C ALA A 940 19.34 -11.82 -17.53
N VAL A 941 20.33 -11.37 -16.75
CA VAL A 941 20.28 -11.31 -15.27
C VAL A 941 19.23 -10.29 -14.81
N LEU A 942 19.32 -9.04 -15.28
CA LEU A 942 18.43 -7.94 -14.86
C LEU A 942 17.04 -7.95 -15.54
N ASP A 943 16.76 -8.94 -16.40
CA ASP A 943 15.52 -9.06 -17.18
C ASP A 943 14.22 -8.76 -16.41
N PRO A 944 13.99 -9.28 -15.18
CA PRO A 944 12.73 -9.02 -14.45
C PRO A 944 12.50 -7.54 -14.11
N LEU A 945 13.57 -6.73 -14.07
CA LEU A 945 13.52 -5.30 -13.80
C LEU A 945 13.43 -4.47 -15.09
N MET A 946 13.74 -5.07 -16.24
CA MET A 946 13.80 -4.42 -17.55
C MET A 946 12.50 -4.53 -18.37
N ARG A 947 11.44 -5.14 -17.81
CA ARG A 947 10.09 -5.09 -18.42
C ARG A 947 9.46 -3.72 -18.22
N ALA A 948 8.71 -3.23 -19.20
CA ALA A 948 8.17 -1.87 -19.22
C ALA A 948 7.39 -1.53 -17.94
N ARG A 949 6.44 -2.40 -17.54
CA ARG A 949 5.63 -2.27 -16.31
C ARG A 949 6.46 -2.03 -15.03
N VAL A 950 7.64 -2.67 -14.94
CA VAL A 950 8.53 -2.55 -13.76
C VAL A 950 9.42 -1.31 -13.88
N MET A 951 9.96 -1.06 -15.07
CA MET A 951 10.86 0.04 -15.36
C MET A 951 10.19 1.41 -15.16
N TYR A 952 8.99 1.64 -15.73
CA TYR A 952 8.27 2.90 -15.51
C TYR A 952 7.96 3.12 -14.01
N ARG A 953 7.52 2.07 -13.29
CA ARG A 953 7.30 2.13 -11.83
C ARG A 953 8.57 2.52 -11.05
N ALA A 954 9.76 2.08 -11.49
CA ALA A 954 11.06 2.48 -10.93
C ALA A 954 11.38 3.96 -11.19
N VAL A 955 11.14 4.42 -12.43
CA VAL A 955 11.43 5.76 -12.92
C VAL A 955 10.51 6.82 -12.29
N HIS A 956 9.24 6.50 -12.01
CA HIS A 956 8.34 7.40 -11.28
C HIS A 956 8.61 7.45 -9.76
N LYS A 957 9.04 6.32 -9.15
CA LYS A 957 9.45 6.30 -7.73
C LYS A 957 10.73 7.10 -7.47
N SER A 958 11.74 6.95 -8.33
CA SER A 958 12.96 7.79 -8.29
C SER A 958 12.71 9.23 -8.75
N GLY A 959 11.63 9.46 -9.52
CA GLY A 959 11.45 10.73 -10.23
C GLY A 959 12.52 10.97 -11.28
N LEU A 960 13.19 9.95 -11.82
CA LEU A 960 14.13 10.16 -12.93
C LEU A 960 13.40 10.57 -14.22
N ALA A 961 12.09 10.33 -14.32
CA ALA A 961 11.22 10.86 -15.37
C ALA A 961 11.40 12.37 -15.61
N ASP A 962 11.74 13.13 -14.55
CA ASP A 962 11.90 14.58 -14.55
C ASP A 962 13.03 15.12 -15.46
N TYR A 963 13.86 14.24 -16.05
CA TYR A 963 15.06 14.57 -16.84
C TYR A 963 15.14 13.82 -18.17
N TYR A 964 14.10 13.07 -18.54
CA TYR A 964 14.01 12.32 -19.79
C TYR A 964 12.91 12.88 -20.67
N MET A 965 13.20 13.05 -21.96
CA MET A 965 12.17 13.15 -22.97
C MET A 965 11.51 11.77 -23.08
N VAL A 966 10.21 11.72 -22.83
CA VAL A 966 9.34 10.59 -23.19
C VAL A 966 8.07 11.20 -23.76
N GLN A 967 8.10 11.49 -25.06
CA GLN A 967 7.04 12.18 -25.78
C GLN A 967 6.84 11.52 -27.14
N ASP A 968 5.58 11.23 -27.49
CA ASP A 968 5.19 10.75 -28.83
C ASP A 968 4.37 11.84 -29.52
N VAL A 969 4.70 12.14 -30.77
CA VAL A 969 4.14 13.27 -31.52
C VAL A 969 3.93 12.93 -33.00
N GLY A 970 2.71 13.15 -33.49
CA GLY A 970 2.35 13.01 -34.89
C GLY A 970 2.60 14.30 -35.67
N VAL A 971 3.30 14.23 -36.80
CA VAL A 971 3.45 15.35 -37.75
C VAL A 971 3.00 14.93 -39.16
N PRO A 972 2.46 15.84 -39.99
CA PRO A 972 2.04 15.50 -41.34
C PRO A 972 3.20 14.88 -42.16
N PRO A 973 3.00 13.77 -42.89
CA PRO A 973 4.09 13.06 -43.59
C PRO A 973 4.91 13.92 -44.57
N ALA A 974 4.32 14.98 -45.13
CA ALA A 974 5.02 15.96 -45.98
C ALA A 974 5.99 16.90 -45.21
N ARG A 975 5.85 17.01 -43.89
CA ARG A 975 6.69 17.83 -42.98
C ARG A 975 7.62 16.96 -42.11
N ALA A 976 7.48 15.64 -42.15
CA ALA A 976 8.19 14.70 -41.27
C ALA A 976 9.72 14.71 -41.44
N ALA A 977 10.25 14.91 -42.65
CA ALA A 977 11.69 15.01 -42.87
C ALA A 977 12.29 16.29 -42.23
N GLU A 978 11.62 17.44 -42.34
CA GLU A 978 12.02 18.69 -41.66
C GLU A 978 11.96 18.50 -40.13
N PHE A 979 10.96 17.78 -39.62
CA PHE A 979 10.87 17.46 -38.21
C PHE A 979 12.03 16.59 -37.72
N GLN A 980 12.40 15.54 -38.47
CA GLN A 980 13.52 14.68 -38.14
C GLN A 980 14.85 15.44 -38.12
N ALA A 981 15.08 16.32 -39.10
CA ALA A 981 16.27 17.19 -39.14
C ALA A 981 16.32 18.17 -37.96
N TRP A 982 15.17 18.69 -37.52
CA TRP A 982 15.07 19.52 -36.31
C TRP A 982 15.35 18.72 -35.03
N LEU A 983 14.85 17.48 -34.92
CA LEU A 983 15.12 16.60 -33.78
C LEU A 983 16.61 16.26 -33.63
N ASP A 984 17.32 16.04 -34.74
CA ASP A 984 18.78 15.83 -34.76
C ASP A 984 19.53 17.07 -34.23
N ALA A 985 19.26 18.24 -34.82
CA ALA A 985 19.95 19.48 -34.51
C ALA A 985 19.68 19.99 -33.07
N GLU A 986 18.43 19.92 -32.60
CA GLU A 986 17.99 20.52 -31.33
C GLU A 986 18.13 19.58 -30.13
N LEU A 987 17.85 18.29 -30.31
CA LEU A 987 17.82 17.30 -29.22
C LEU A 987 18.95 16.26 -29.33
N GLY A 988 19.29 15.81 -30.54
CA GLY A 988 20.30 14.77 -30.78
C GLY A 988 19.97 13.41 -30.12
N ILE A 989 18.67 13.09 -29.99
CA ILE A 989 18.18 11.87 -29.36
C ILE A 989 18.01 10.77 -30.43
N TYR A 990 18.78 9.70 -30.30
CA TYR A 990 18.61 8.46 -31.07
C TYR A 990 18.69 7.22 -30.17
N PRO A 991 17.95 6.13 -30.45
CA PRO A 991 17.06 5.98 -31.61
C PRO A 991 15.77 6.80 -31.51
N LEU A 992 15.11 6.99 -32.65
CA LEU A 992 13.73 7.49 -32.76
C LEU A 992 12.83 6.38 -33.30
N TRP A 993 11.58 6.31 -32.82
CA TRP A 993 10.55 5.42 -33.40
C TRP A 993 9.77 6.16 -34.46
N LEU A 994 9.45 5.49 -35.57
CA LEU A 994 8.55 5.98 -36.61
C LEU A 994 7.35 5.05 -36.70
N CYS A 995 6.13 5.59 -36.71
CA CYS A 995 4.91 4.82 -36.91
C CYS A 995 3.92 5.63 -37.78
N PRO A 996 3.51 5.14 -38.96
CA PRO A 996 2.47 5.79 -39.75
C PRO A 996 1.11 5.54 -39.09
N LEU A 997 0.37 6.60 -38.80
CA LEU A 997 -0.92 6.53 -38.09
C LEU A 997 -2.00 7.25 -38.92
N ARG A 998 -2.99 6.48 -39.39
CA ARG A 998 -4.24 7.03 -39.91
C ARG A 998 -5.04 7.67 -38.76
N VAL A 999 -5.28 8.97 -38.83
CA VAL A 999 -6.03 9.72 -37.81
C VAL A 999 -7.44 10.09 -38.25
N ARG A 1000 -7.72 10.09 -39.57
CA ARG A 1000 -9.03 10.50 -40.09
C ARG A 1000 -10.16 9.60 -39.60
N ARG A 1001 -11.25 10.23 -39.15
CA ARG A 1001 -12.49 9.59 -38.72
C ARG A 1001 -13.51 9.64 -39.85
N ASP A 1002 -13.45 8.69 -40.77
CA ASP A 1002 -14.35 8.59 -41.95
C ASP A 1002 -15.82 8.25 -41.61
N ALA A 1003 -16.25 8.35 -40.35
CA ALA A 1003 -17.59 8.03 -39.90
C ALA A 1003 -18.51 9.27 -39.93
N PRO A 1004 -19.82 9.10 -40.22
CA PRO A 1004 -20.77 10.21 -40.11
C PRO A 1004 -20.84 10.72 -38.67
N ASP A 1005 -21.01 12.04 -38.53
CA ASP A 1005 -21.09 12.74 -37.23
C ASP A 1005 -19.92 12.41 -36.27
N ALA A 1006 -18.69 12.37 -36.79
CA ALA A 1006 -17.48 12.11 -36.00
C ALA A 1006 -16.74 13.36 -35.48
N ALA A 1007 -17.28 14.56 -35.74
CA ALA A 1007 -16.68 15.87 -35.47
C ALA A 1007 -16.81 16.32 -33.99
N HIS A 1008 -16.54 15.40 -33.05
CA HIS A 1008 -16.78 15.61 -31.62
C HIS A 1008 -15.55 15.39 -30.75
N GLY A 1009 -15.49 16.14 -29.65
CA GLY A 1009 -14.48 16.00 -28.60
C GLY A 1009 -13.18 16.75 -28.90
N LEU A 1010 -12.11 16.34 -28.23
CA LEU A 1010 -10.80 17.01 -28.29
C LEU A 1010 -10.18 17.03 -29.70
N HIS A 1011 -10.56 16.06 -30.54
CA HIS A 1011 -10.05 15.82 -31.89
C HIS A 1011 -11.18 15.88 -32.95
N ALA A 1012 -12.15 16.79 -32.79
CA ALA A 1012 -13.23 17.01 -33.75
C ALA A 1012 -12.72 17.21 -35.19
N GLU A 1013 -11.59 17.91 -35.33
CA GLU A 1013 -10.85 18.16 -36.59
C GLU A 1013 -10.49 16.89 -37.39
N PHE A 1014 -10.41 15.71 -36.76
CA PHE A 1014 -10.09 14.46 -37.47
C PHE A 1014 -11.25 13.95 -38.35
N ALA A 1015 -12.45 14.54 -38.24
CA ALA A 1015 -13.56 14.32 -39.16
C ALA A 1015 -13.60 15.35 -40.32
N ASP A 1016 -12.73 16.36 -40.30
CA ASP A 1016 -12.64 17.37 -41.35
C ASP A 1016 -11.91 16.80 -42.59
N PRO A 1017 -12.48 16.87 -43.81
CA PRO A 1017 -11.82 16.42 -45.04
C PRO A 1017 -10.50 17.14 -45.35
N ASP A 1018 -10.32 18.38 -44.90
CA ASP A 1018 -9.11 19.18 -45.15
C ASP A 1018 -7.96 18.84 -44.16
N THR A 1019 -8.26 18.13 -43.07
CA THR A 1019 -7.24 17.65 -42.12
C THR A 1019 -6.41 16.51 -42.74
N PRO A 1020 -5.06 16.52 -42.59
CA PRO A 1020 -4.21 15.41 -43.04
C PRO A 1020 -4.67 14.06 -42.50
N ALA A 1021 -5.05 13.15 -43.40
CA ALA A 1021 -5.67 11.88 -43.02
C ALA A 1021 -4.74 10.93 -42.24
N GLU A 1022 -3.43 11.15 -42.38
CA GLU A 1022 -2.34 10.40 -41.76
C GLU A 1022 -1.37 11.37 -41.09
N LEU A 1023 -0.84 10.96 -39.93
CA LEU A 1023 0.33 11.57 -39.29
C LEU A 1023 1.46 10.53 -39.21
N MET A 1024 2.69 10.96 -39.44
CA MET A 1024 3.87 10.18 -39.05
C MET A 1024 4.14 10.45 -37.58
N ASN A 1025 4.00 9.43 -36.74
CA ASN A 1025 4.31 9.51 -35.32
C ASN A 1025 5.81 9.33 -35.07
N PHE A 1026 6.37 10.19 -34.22
CA PHE A 1026 7.76 10.16 -33.78
C PHE A 1026 7.84 9.88 -32.29
N GLY A 1027 8.36 8.70 -31.92
CA GLY A 1027 8.64 8.36 -30.53
C GLY A 1027 10.01 8.89 -30.08
N VAL A 1028 10.00 9.97 -29.28
CA VAL A 1028 11.21 10.70 -28.85
C VAL A 1028 11.55 10.34 -27.41
N TRP A 1029 12.33 9.26 -27.24
CA TRP A 1029 12.64 8.69 -25.91
C TRP A 1029 14.13 8.70 -25.58
N GLY A 1030 14.56 9.61 -24.70
CA GLY A 1030 15.95 9.69 -24.25
C GLY A 1030 16.23 10.80 -23.23
N PRO A 1031 17.42 10.81 -22.60
CA PRO A 1031 17.83 11.87 -21.68
C PRO A 1031 18.04 13.18 -22.47
N VAL A 1032 17.53 14.29 -21.95
CA VAL A 1032 17.74 15.61 -22.54
C VAL A 1032 19.13 16.13 -22.15
N ARG A 1033 19.87 16.70 -23.11
CA ARG A 1033 21.13 17.40 -22.84
C ARG A 1033 20.87 18.72 -22.10
N GLY A 1034 20.98 18.69 -20.78
CA GLY A 1034 20.85 19.87 -19.91
C GLY A 1034 21.28 19.56 -18.46
N SER A 1035 21.59 20.62 -17.70
CA SER A 1035 22.05 20.54 -16.30
C SER A 1035 20.95 20.87 -15.28
N THR A 1036 19.95 21.68 -15.66
CA THR A 1036 18.83 22.08 -14.78
C THR A 1036 17.47 21.61 -15.30
N ARG A 1037 16.47 21.51 -14.40
CA ARG A 1037 15.09 21.15 -14.78
C ARG A 1037 14.46 22.17 -15.73
N ARG A 1038 14.83 23.46 -15.61
CA ARG A 1038 14.35 24.53 -16.50
C ARG A 1038 14.81 24.35 -17.94
N GLU A 1039 16.04 23.89 -18.17
CA GLU A 1039 16.51 23.51 -19.52
C GLU A 1039 15.69 22.35 -20.11
N VAL A 1040 15.39 21.32 -19.30
CA VAL A 1040 14.56 20.18 -19.74
C VAL A 1040 13.14 20.62 -20.11
N VAL A 1041 12.53 21.50 -19.31
CA VAL A 1041 11.21 22.10 -19.61
C VAL A 1041 11.26 22.95 -20.87
N ALA A 1042 12.29 23.79 -21.05
CA ALA A 1042 12.45 24.62 -22.24
C ALA A 1042 12.56 23.79 -23.53
N ARG A 1043 13.33 22.68 -23.51
CA ARG A 1043 13.41 21.75 -24.67
C ARG A 1043 12.11 20.98 -24.91
N ASN A 1044 11.33 20.67 -23.86
CA ASN A 1044 9.98 20.12 -24.05
C ASN A 1044 9.05 21.13 -24.73
N ARG A 1045 9.05 22.40 -24.30
CA ARG A 1045 8.27 23.47 -24.94
C ARG A 1045 8.73 23.75 -26.38
N ALA A 1046 10.03 23.67 -26.66
CA ALA A 1046 10.55 23.80 -28.03
C ALA A 1046 10.04 22.68 -28.95
N LEU A 1047 9.98 21.42 -28.48
CA LEU A 1047 9.38 20.29 -29.19
C LEU A 1047 7.88 20.53 -29.44
N GLU A 1048 7.15 20.92 -28.39
CA GLU A 1048 5.73 21.26 -28.42
C GLU A 1048 5.40 22.38 -29.44
N HIS A 1049 6.17 23.47 -29.47
CA HIS A 1049 6.02 24.54 -30.45
C HIS A 1049 6.46 24.13 -31.87
N LYS A 1050 7.49 23.28 -32.03
CA LYS A 1050 7.87 22.80 -33.37
C LYS A 1050 6.78 21.92 -33.97
N VAL A 1051 6.17 21.04 -33.19
CA VAL A 1051 5.01 20.23 -33.62
C VAL A 1051 3.84 21.14 -34.02
N GLN A 1052 3.57 22.20 -33.26
CA GLN A 1052 2.59 23.24 -33.62
C GLN A 1052 2.87 23.88 -34.98
N ALA A 1053 4.10 24.36 -35.19
CA ALA A 1053 4.53 25.02 -36.43
C ALA A 1053 4.56 24.11 -37.68
N LEU A 1054 4.36 22.79 -37.51
CA LEU A 1054 4.25 21.82 -38.60
C LEU A 1054 2.81 21.32 -38.83
N GLY A 1055 1.82 21.79 -38.07
CA GLY A 1055 0.44 21.27 -38.12
C GLY A 1055 0.31 19.87 -37.49
N GLY A 1056 1.21 19.52 -36.57
CA GLY A 1056 1.19 18.23 -35.86
C GLY A 1056 0.39 18.24 -34.56
N LYS A 1057 0.34 17.07 -33.92
CA LYS A 1057 -0.36 16.79 -32.66
C LYS A 1057 0.55 16.03 -31.70
N LYS A 1058 0.35 16.23 -30.40
CA LYS A 1058 1.10 15.56 -29.33
C LYS A 1058 0.17 14.63 -28.55
N TRP A 1059 0.61 13.40 -28.29
CA TRP A 1059 -0.22 12.44 -27.55
C TRP A 1059 -0.16 12.71 -26.04
N LEU A 1060 -1.31 13.04 -25.46
CA LEU A 1060 -1.46 13.59 -24.11
C LEU A 1060 -1.32 12.58 -22.95
N TYR A 1061 -0.69 11.42 -23.16
CA TYR A 1061 -0.43 10.46 -22.09
C TYR A 1061 0.70 10.94 -21.15
N ALA A 1062 1.62 11.74 -21.71
CA ALA A 1062 2.73 12.39 -21.06
C ALA A 1062 2.37 13.80 -20.55
N HIS A 1063 3.28 14.41 -19.78
CA HIS A 1063 3.10 15.76 -19.28
C HIS A 1063 3.13 16.80 -20.42
N ALA A 1064 2.22 17.76 -20.36
CA ALA A 1064 2.18 18.94 -21.22
C ALA A 1064 2.81 20.15 -20.51
N TYR A 1065 3.67 20.90 -21.21
CA TYR A 1065 4.31 22.12 -20.70
C TYR A 1065 3.82 23.40 -21.39
N TYR A 1066 2.84 23.28 -22.29
CA TYR A 1066 2.02 24.38 -22.81
C TYR A 1066 1.35 25.21 -21.70
N THR A 1067 1.13 26.50 -21.96
CA THR A 1067 0.13 27.30 -21.23
C THR A 1067 -1.30 26.86 -21.57
N GLU A 1068 -2.32 27.38 -20.86
CA GLU A 1068 -3.71 27.06 -21.19
C GLU A 1068 -4.11 27.58 -22.58
N GLU A 1069 -3.65 28.78 -22.94
CA GLU A 1069 -3.92 29.40 -24.24
C GLU A 1069 -3.23 28.64 -25.37
N GLU A 1070 -1.96 28.24 -25.18
CA GLU A 1070 -1.24 27.39 -26.13
C GLU A 1070 -1.92 26.03 -26.31
N PHE A 1071 -2.37 25.41 -25.21
CA PHE A 1071 -3.06 24.12 -25.25
C PHE A 1071 -4.40 24.21 -26.01
N TRP A 1072 -5.23 25.21 -25.75
CA TRP A 1072 -6.52 25.35 -26.46
C TRP A 1072 -6.39 25.96 -27.87
N ALA A 1073 -5.22 26.46 -28.25
CA ALA A 1073 -4.88 26.72 -29.66
C ALA A 1073 -4.54 25.43 -30.44
N HIS A 1074 -4.37 24.29 -29.76
CA HIS A 1074 -4.05 22.99 -30.36
C HIS A 1074 -5.24 22.02 -30.52
N TYR A 1075 -6.36 22.25 -29.80
CA TYR A 1075 -7.50 21.32 -29.73
C TYR A 1075 -8.82 22.08 -29.77
N ASP A 1076 -9.90 21.47 -30.28
CA ASP A 1076 -11.19 22.14 -30.35
C ASP A 1076 -11.86 22.30 -28.98
N ARG A 1077 -11.56 23.43 -28.32
CA ARG A 1077 -12.19 23.84 -27.07
C ARG A 1077 -13.71 24.01 -27.21
N ARG A 1078 -14.23 24.42 -28.38
CA ARG A 1078 -15.67 24.68 -28.57
C ARG A 1078 -16.46 23.37 -28.57
N SER A 1079 -16.06 22.39 -29.37
CA SER A 1079 -16.67 21.05 -29.35
C SER A 1079 -16.52 20.38 -27.98
N TYR A 1080 -15.33 20.45 -27.39
CA TYR A 1080 -15.05 19.89 -26.07
C TYR A 1080 -15.88 20.52 -24.92
N ASP A 1081 -15.93 21.86 -24.81
CA ASP A 1081 -16.71 22.53 -23.75
C ASP A 1081 -18.22 22.40 -24.01
N ALA A 1082 -18.70 22.34 -25.27
CA ALA A 1082 -20.10 22.08 -25.58
C ALA A 1082 -20.57 20.69 -25.10
N LEU A 1083 -19.76 19.65 -25.33
CA LEU A 1083 -20.03 18.31 -24.78
C LEU A 1083 -20.04 18.30 -23.25
N ARG A 1084 -19.14 19.06 -22.60
CA ARG A 1084 -19.12 19.19 -21.14
C ARG A 1084 -20.37 19.87 -20.57
N VAL A 1085 -20.96 20.81 -21.30
CA VAL A 1085 -22.26 21.40 -20.94
C VAL A 1085 -23.38 20.38 -21.16
N ARG A 1086 -23.45 19.76 -22.35
CA ARG A 1086 -24.47 18.76 -22.71
C ARG A 1086 -24.55 17.61 -21.70
N TYR A 1087 -23.39 17.07 -21.32
CA TYR A 1087 -23.28 15.94 -20.39
C TYR A 1087 -22.97 16.37 -18.94
N ARG A 1088 -23.33 17.59 -18.53
CA ARG A 1088 -23.29 18.05 -17.12
C ARG A 1088 -21.90 17.95 -16.44
N ALA A 1089 -20.84 17.84 -17.23
CA ALA A 1089 -19.47 17.56 -16.81
C ALA A 1089 -18.70 18.79 -16.29
N GLY A 1090 -19.33 19.98 -16.27
CA GLY A 1090 -18.69 21.25 -15.95
C GLY A 1090 -17.95 21.28 -14.61
N TYR A 1091 -18.45 20.54 -13.61
CA TYR A 1091 -17.81 20.43 -12.29
C TYR A 1091 -16.57 19.52 -12.24
N LEU A 1092 -16.35 18.67 -13.27
CA LEU A 1092 -15.16 17.82 -13.38
C LEU A 1092 -13.96 18.61 -13.93
N PRO A 1093 -12.71 18.26 -13.60
CA PRO A 1093 -11.52 18.91 -14.16
C PRO A 1093 -11.47 18.78 -15.69
N THR A 1094 -10.84 19.75 -16.37
CA THR A 1094 -10.64 19.68 -17.83
C THR A 1094 -9.56 18.67 -18.23
N VAL A 1095 -9.36 18.41 -19.53
CA VAL A 1095 -8.21 17.64 -20.01
C VAL A 1095 -6.91 18.38 -19.66
N TYR A 1096 -6.86 19.71 -19.86
CA TYR A 1096 -5.72 20.55 -19.47
C TYR A 1096 -5.34 20.38 -17.99
N ASP A 1097 -6.32 20.40 -17.08
CA ASP A 1097 -6.11 20.14 -15.63
C ASP A 1097 -5.55 18.74 -15.30
N LYS A 1098 -5.68 17.78 -16.22
CA LYS A 1098 -5.18 16.40 -16.09
C LYS A 1098 -3.83 16.17 -16.79
N VAL A 1099 -3.28 17.15 -17.52
CA VAL A 1099 -2.01 17.01 -18.27
C VAL A 1099 -0.96 18.09 -17.96
N LYS A 1100 -1.37 19.27 -17.48
CA LYS A 1100 -0.48 20.40 -17.18
C LYS A 1100 0.49 20.11 -16.03
N VAL A 1101 1.70 20.66 -16.13
CA VAL A 1101 2.69 20.68 -15.03
C VAL A 1101 2.88 22.10 -14.53
N ASP A 1102 2.50 22.34 -13.28
CA ASP A 1102 2.77 23.60 -12.59
C ASP A 1102 4.21 23.62 -12.05
N VAL A 1103 5.15 23.99 -12.93
CA VAL A 1103 6.58 24.02 -12.63
C VAL A 1103 6.90 25.04 -11.53
N ASP A 1104 6.18 26.17 -11.49
CA ASP A 1104 6.38 27.22 -10.49
C ASP A 1104 5.85 26.78 -9.11
N ALA A 1105 4.74 26.07 -9.01
CA ALA A 1105 4.29 25.47 -7.76
C ALA A 1105 5.22 24.33 -7.29
N GLU A 1106 5.80 23.53 -8.19
CA GLU A 1106 6.82 22.55 -7.83
C GLU A 1106 8.11 23.23 -7.33
N GLU A 1107 8.63 24.24 -8.03
CA GLU A 1107 9.81 24.97 -7.58
C GLU A 1107 9.56 25.74 -6.27
N ALA A 1108 8.37 26.34 -6.09
CA ALA A 1108 7.97 26.96 -4.85
C ALA A 1108 7.91 25.94 -3.70
N ALA A 1109 7.33 24.76 -3.91
CA ALA A 1109 7.27 23.70 -2.91
C ALA A 1109 8.67 23.13 -2.55
N VAL A 1110 9.59 23.06 -3.52
CA VAL A 1110 10.99 22.67 -3.28
C VAL A 1110 11.74 23.76 -2.50
N ASN A 1111 11.55 25.03 -2.85
CA ASN A 1111 12.25 26.17 -2.24
C ASN A 1111 11.61 26.68 -0.93
N ALA A 1112 10.40 26.23 -0.58
CA ALA A 1112 9.63 26.68 0.59
C ALA A 1112 10.37 26.61 1.94
N THR A 1113 11.37 25.73 2.09
CA THR A 1113 12.27 25.71 3.25
C THR A 1113 13.70 25.36 2.85
N TRP A 1114 14.68 25.81 3.64
CA TRP A 1114 16.06 25.33 3.52
C TRP A 1114 16.16 23.80 3.66
N ARG A 1115 15.30 23.18 4.48
CA ARG A 1115 15.23 21.72 4.65
C ARG A 1115 14.70 20.99 3.42
N SER A 1116 13.71 21.52 2.70
CA SER A 1116 13.24 20.95 1.43
C SER A 1116 14.30 21.13 0.34
N GLY A 1117 14.94 22.29 0.23
CA GLY A 1117 16.05 22.53 -0.69
C GLY A 1117 17.28 21.64 -0.42
N ALA A 1118 17.66 21.45 0.85
CA ALA A 1118 18.76 20.56 1.24
C ALA A 1118 18.42 19.08 0.98
N LYS A 1119 17.18 18.66 1.26
CA LYS A 1119 16.69 17.32 0.91
C LYS A 1119 16.68 17.10 -0.60
N ALA A 1120 16.21 18.08 -1.38
CA ALA A 1120 16.22 18.01 -2.84
C ALA A 1120 17.64 17.93 -3.41
N LYS A 1121 18.61 18.67 -2.84
CA LYS A 1121 20.03 18.54 -3.20
C LYS A 1121 20.59 17.15 -2.87
N LEU A 1122 20.33 16.62 -1.67
CA LEU A 1122 20.78 15.27 -1.26
C LEU A 1122 20.21 14.18 -2.18
N TRP A 1123 18.91 14.25 -2.49
CA TRP A 1123 18.23 13.34 -3.43
C TRP A 1123 18.53 13.64 -4.90
N GLY A 1124 19.25 14.72 -5.21
CA GLY A 1124 19.81 15.02 -6.52
C GLY A 1124 21.18 14.36 -6.77
N ILE A 1125 21.86 13.89 -5.72
CA ILE A 1125 23.17 13.26 -5.83
C ILE A 1125 23.04 11.88 -6.49
N TRP A 1126 23.75 11.69 -7.60
CA TRP A 1126 23.96 10.38 -8.22
C TRP A 1126 24.84 9.51 -7.30
N PRO A 1127 24.55 8.20 -7.10
CA PRO A 1127 23.47 7.40 -7.70
C PRO A 1127 22.21 7.24 -6.81
N LEU A 1128 22.11 7.98 -5.69
CA LEU A 1128 21.10 7.75 -4.64
C LEU A 1128 19.65 7.77 -5.15
N ARG A 1129 19.33 8.69 -6.07
CA ARG A 1129 18.00 8.82 -6.70
C ARG A 1129 17.60 7.54 -7.46
N GLY A 1130 18.51 7.00 -8.27
CA GLY A 1130 18.31 5.76 -8.99
C GLY A 1130 18.26 4.54 -8.07
N LEU A 1131 19.15 4.45 -7.07
CA LEU A 1131 19.16 3.34 -6.11
C LEU A 1131 17.82 3.19 -5.35
N TYR A 1132 17.18 4.30 -4.98
CA TYR A 1132 15.84 4.27 -4.37
C TYR A 1132 14.75 3.82 -5.35
N GLY A 1133 14.81 4.26 -6.61
CA GLY A 1133 13.93 3.76 -7.67
C GLY A 1133 14.10 2.26 -7.91
N PHE A 1134 15.36 1.79 -7.93
CA PHE A 1134 15.74 0.39 -8.11
C PHE A 1134 15.27 -0.48 -6.95
N ALA A 1135 15.57 -0.12 -5.69
CA ALA A 1135 15.06 -0.83 -4.51
C ALA A 1135 13.52 -0.86 -4.48
N GLY A 1136 12.89 0.28 -4.79
CA GLY A 1136 11.44 0.39 -4.93
C GLY A 1136 10.84 -0.39 -6.12
N ALA A 1137 11.68 -0.87 -7.04
CA ALA A 1137 11.30 -1.69 -8.18
C ALA A 1137 11.62 -3.18 -7.97
N VAL A 1138 12.69 -3.53 -7.27
CA VAL A 1138 12.99 -4.93 -6.85
C VAL A 1138 11.85 -5.45 -5.97
N VAL A 1139 11.52 -4.74 -4.89
CA VAL A 1139 10.35 -5.07 -4.03
C VAL A 1139 9.04 -5.05 -4.83
N GLY A 1140 8.95 -4.20 -5.85
CA GLY A 1140 7.79 -4.14 -6.75
C GLY A 1140 7.71 -5.28 -7.77
N ALA A 1141 8.85 -5.89 -8.12
CA ALA A 1141 8.99 -6.98 -9.08
C ALA A 1141 8.85 -8.34 -8.39
N GLU A 1142 9.36 -8.50 -7.17
CA GLU A 1142 9.08 -9.66 -6.32
C GLU A 1142 7.57 -9.84 -6.11
N TYR A 1143 6.85 -8.76 -5.79
CA TYR A 1143 5.38 -8.75 -5.69
C TYR A 1143 4.67 -9.18 -7.00
N LEU A 1144 5.17 -8.73 -8.17
CA LEU A 1144 4.62 -9.13 -9.47
C LEU A 1144 4.99 -10.57 -9.86
N LEU A 1145 6.18 -11.05 -9.47
CA LEU A 1145 6.62 -12.43 -9.64
C LEU A 1145 5.85 -13.39 -8.72
N GLN A 1146 5.47 -12.96 -7.52
CA GLN A 1146 4.51 -13.67 -6.67
C GLN A 1146 3.14 -13.75 -7.35
N LYS A 1147 2.61 -12.62 -7.87
CA LYS A 1147 1.31 -12.64 -8.58
C LYS A 1147 1.32 -13.55 -9.83
N LYS A 1148 2.43 -13.64 -10.58
CA LYS A 1148 2.59 -14.62 -11.68
C LYS A 1148 2.92 -16.06 -11.25
N LYS A 1149 3.12 -16.35 -9.96
CA LYS A 1149 3.21 -17.71 -9.42
C LYS A 1149 1.87 -18.25 -8.88
N GLY A 1150 0.93 -17.37 -8.54
CA GLY A 1150 -0.42 -17.72 -8.08
C GLY A 1150 -1.48 -17.77 -9.19
N GLY A 1151 -1.09 -17.85 -10.46
CA GLY A 1151 -2.00 -17.93 -11.61
C GLY A 1151 -2.02 -19.32 -12.23
N THR A 1152 -3.22 -19.85 -12.51
CA THR A 1152 -3.47 -21.12 -13.18
C THR A 1152 -3.13 -21.05 -14.68
N GLU A 1153 -1.86 -21.29 -15.02
CA GLU A 1153 -1.40 -21.51 -16.42
C GLU A 1153 -0.61 -22.85 -16.57
N ARG A 1154 -0.67 -23.75 -15.57
CA ARG A 1154 0.14 -24.99 -15.52
C ARG A 1154 -0.64 -26.32 -15.43
N GLU A 1155 -1.95 -26.27 -15.20
CA GLU A 1155 -2.77 -27.49 -15.13
C GLU A 1155 -3.54 -27.72 -16.44
N GLU A 1156 -4.08 -26.68 -17.07
CA GLU A 1156 -4.75 -26.79 -18.39
C GLU A 1156 -3.84 -27.37 -19.49
N THR A 1157 -2.54 -27.04 -19.48
CA THR A 1157 -1.58 -27.55 -20.47
C THR A 1157 -1.22 -29.02 -20.27
N ALA A 1158 -1.40 -29.59 -19.07
CA ALA A 1158 -1.17 -31.00 -18.83
C ALA A 1158 -2.35 -31.87 -19.28
N VAL A 1159 -3.58 -31.38 -19.12
CA VAL A 1159 -4.81 -32.10 -19.50
C VAL A 1159 -4.92 -32.26 -21.03
N VAL A 1160 -4.54 -31.24 -21.80
CA VAL A 1160 -4.66 -31.24 -23.27
C VAL A 1160 -3.69 -32.23 -23.95
N GLU A 1161 -2.49 -32.45 -23.40
CA GLU A 1161 -1.57 -33.47 -23.93
C GLU A 1161 -2.06 -34.90 -23.62
N GLU A 1162 -2.76 -35.15 -22.51
CA GLU A 1162 -3.35 -36.47 -22.23
C GLU A 1162 -4.62 -36.74 -23.08
N THR A 1163 -5.47 -35.75 -23.35
CA THR A 1163 -6.66 -35.95 -24.21
C THR A 1163 -6.30 -36.14 -25.69
N ALA A 1164 -5.37 -35.34 -26.23
CA ALA A 1164 -4.94 -35.45 -27.63
C ALA A 1164 -4.25 -36.80 -27.94
N VAL A 1165 -3.63 -37.44 -26.94
CA VAL A 1165 -3.01 -38.78 -27.06
C VAL A 1165 -4.03 -39.91 -26.88
N ALA A 1166 -5.19 -39.64 -26.25
CA ALA A 1166 -6.29 -40.59 -26.16
C ALA A 1166 -7.09 -40.68 -27.47
N GLU A 1167 -7.43 -39.54 -28.09
CA GLU A 1167 -8.17 -39.51 -29.36
C GLU A 1167 -7.33 -39.98 -30.56
N ALA A 1168 -5.99 -40.00 -30.44
CA ALA A 1168 -5.10 -40.60 -31.42
C ALA A 1168 -4.87 -42.13 -31.24
N LYS A 1169 -5.68 -42.79 -30.38
CA LYS A 1169 -5.60 -44.22 -30.07
C LYS A 1169 -6.96 -44.93 -29.97
N ALA A 1170 -8.03 -44.27 -30.41
CA ALA A 1170 -9.32 -44.87 -30.74
C ALA A 1170 -9.50 -44.92 -32.27
#